data_AF-A0A971B6X8-F1
#
_entry.id   AF-A0A971B6X8-F1
#
_cell.length_a   1.000
_cell.length_b   1.000
_cell.length_c   1.000
_cell.angle_alpha   90.00
_cell.angle_beta   90.00
_cell.angle_gamma   90.00
#
_symmetry.space_group_name_H-M   'P 1'
#
loop_
_entity.id
_entity.type
_entity.pdbx_description
1 polymer ?
#
loop_
_entity_poly.entity_id
_entity_poly.type
_entity_poly.pdbx_seq_one_letter_code
_entity_poly.pdbx_strand_id
1 'polypeptide(L)'
;MRKVNLTKKNLPVVILCVFGMLLLLMGIANHWYFRTVTFDYGNYNFAFRDYAHFRISPMPTYPGNFLQDHYSFLLMFFIPVYWLFTWLTGTYTLIVIQLAMVLVAAWYSWKMVTLKSDHWWLGAGVMLYYFLLLGRYTTFSCDVNLAVISACLIPPFLYAFEKKKYLTAGILFIVALLSRENIPVWFIFIFIVLIINHRKDKRAVQMSLAGMAVSLLYFILLFKVLIPGMENDDKQFTLFNYSALGAHPGEALVFVVNHPLETVKLFFVNHLDDPTGNGVKAEFYLVYLVSGGILLLLRPQYLIWFIPIVAQKVLNDSYIRWGISTYYSIEVVTLLPLSLFLVLASLKRKWLQASLALLACLAALGMTLYKLNPDHVKIRWTMNPAKERVYKKEFFTSHYNLREVHHLLSTIPANARVSTTDHFFSHLAYRDYIRLFPTVDSADYILVSVYDNNFMLSYQENEERRNSYLTSDEWEVTATSFPVFLLRKRELPHQGSGGICRSARSDTLRCDYESADTTRQMVLFDHGGIAEESKRISVEKARSGVHSLRLDGTDPYGKAVEFPDAPELEYVTVTVRTHSLSGQANLVATTGKDFYILNNKPSETDDQGWKKLELSFWVPQHVDNSRLIIYVWVTGTEPVWFDDLEIIKRFKPDDPSL
;
A
#
# COMPACT_ATOMS: atom_id res chain seq x y z
N MET A 1 -37.71 -12.94 24.27
CA MET A 1 -36.32 -13.22 23.87
C MET A 1 -36.03 -14.72 24.03
N ARG A 2 -35.89 -15.48 22.93
CA ARG A 2 -35.44 -16.89 23.00
C ARG A 2 -33.98 -16.91 23.45
N LYS A 3 -33.67 -17.58 24.58
CA LYS A 3 -32.28 -17.87 24.98
C LYS A 3 -31.62 -18.67 23.86
N VAL A 4 -30.63 -18.07 23.19
CA VAL A 4 -29.81 -18.78 22.21
C VAL A 4 -28.90 -19.73 22.97
N ASN A 5 -29.28 -21.01 23.06
CA ASN A 5 -28.41 -22.03 23.62
C ASN A 5 -27.24 -22.28 22.66
N LEU A 6 -26.06 -21.74 22.99
CA LEU A 6 -24.81 -21.99 22.28
C LEU A 6 -24.40 -23.46 22.46
N THR A 7 -24.75 -24.32 21.51
CA THR A 7 -24.27 -25.70 21.48
C THR A 7 -22.88 -25.77 20.81
N LYS A 8 -22.07 -26.78 21.16
CA LYS A 8 -20.73 -27.02 20.57
C LYS A 8 -20.75 -27.07 19.03
N LYS A 9 -21.87 -27.47 18.42
CA LYS A 9 -22.05 -27.53 16.95
C LYS A 9 -22.14 -26.14 16.30
N ASN A 10 -22.55 -25.12 17.05
CA ASN A 10 -22.74 -23.76 16.53
C ASN A 10 -21.47 -22.91 16.64
N LEU A 11 -20.45 -23.36 17.37
CA LEU A 11 -19.23 -22.58 17.63
C LEU A 11 -18.51 -22.09 16.35
N PRO A 12 -18.30 -22.92 15.29
CA PRO A 12 -17.68 -22.43 14.06
C PRO A 12 -18.46 -21.31 13.37
N VAL A 13 -19.80 -21.36 13.43
CA VAL A 13 -20.67 -20.30 12.88
C VAL A 13 -20.53 -19.02 13.69
N VAL A 14 -20.48 -19.13 15.02
CA VAL A 14 -20.27 -17.97 15.90
C VAL A 14 -18.92 -17.31 15.62
N ILE A 15 -17.85 -18.09 15.50
CA ILE A 15 -16.52 -17.60 15.12
C ILE A 15 -16.59 -16.88 13.76
N LEU A 16 -17.22 -17.51 12.76
CA LEU A 16 -17.39 -16.93 11.43
C LEU A 16 -18.14 -15.59 11.48
N CYS A 17 -19.21 -15.48 12.27
CA CYS A 17 -19.96 -14.24 12.43
C CYS A 17 -19.15 -13.16 13.16
N VAL A 18 -18.46 -13.51 14.26
CA VAL A 18 -17.66 -12.56 15.04
C VAL A 18 -16.52 -11.98 14.19
N PHE A 19 -15.74 -12.83 13.54
CA PHE A 19 -14.66 -12.36 12.68
C PHE A 19 -15.19 -11.74 11.38
N GLY A 20 -16.33 -12.19 10.85
CA GLY A 20 -16.98 -11.53 9.72
C GLY A 20 -17.39 -10.10 10.03
N MET A 21 -17.99 -9.85 11.20
CA MET A 21 -18.29 -8.49 11.66
C MET A 21 -17.02 -7.67 11.88
N LEU A 22 -15.96 -8.26 12.44
CA LEU A 22 -14.68 -7.59 12.65
C LEU A 22 -14.05 -7.15 11.32
N LEU A 23 -13.93 -8.07 10.36
CA LEU A 23 -13.33 -7.77 9.05
C LEU A 23 -14.20 -6.79 8.25
N LEU A 24 -15.53 -6.87 8.38
CA LEU A 24 -16.45 -5.89 7.81
C LEU A 24 -16.24 -4.51 8.41
N LEU A 25 -16.20 -4.41 9.74
CA LEU A 25 -15.87 -3.15 10.42
C LEU A 25 -14.54 -2.60 9.91
N MET A 26 -13.51 -3.44 9.79
CA MET A 26 -12.20 -3.01 9.32
C MET A 26 -12.25 -2.44 7.90
N GLY A 27 -12.88 -3.15 6.96
CA GLY A 27 -13.00 -2.72 5.57
C GLY A 27 -13.83 -1.45 5.42
N ILE A 28 -15.02 -1.41 6.04
CA ILE A 28 -15.92 -0.25 5.98
C ILE A 28 -15.29 0.96 6.64
N ALA A 29 -14.67 0.81 7.81
CA ALA A 29 -14.01 1.91 8.50
C ALA A 29 -12.85 2.47 7.66
N ASN A 30 -11.96 1.63 7.12
CA ASN A 30 -10.85 2.13 6.32
C ASN A 30 -11.31 2.97 5.12
N HIS A 31 -12.39 2.56 4.45
CA HIS A 31 -12.98 3.40 3.40
C HIS A 31 -13.62 4.65 4.00
N TRP A 32 -14.49 4.55 5.00
CA TRP A 32 -15.18 5.69 5.63
C TRP A 32 -14.24 6.79 6.16
N TYR A 33 -13.08 6.41 6.73
CA TYR A 33 -12.09 7.33 7.28
C TYR A 33 -11.11 7.90 6.23
N PHE A 34 -11.36 7.68 4.93
CA PHE A 34 -10.51 8.10 3.80
C PHE A 34 -9.09 7.53 3.87
N ARG A 35 -8.96 6.22 4.14
CA ARG A 35 -7.65 5.50 4.17
C ARG A 35 -7.45 4.55 3.00
N THR A 36 -8.44 4.47 2.11
CA THR A 36 -8.42 3.66 0.90
C THR A 36 -7.69 4.37 -0.23
N VAL A 37 -6.83 3.67 -0.95
CA VAL A 37 -5.90 4.28 -1.94
C VAL A 37 -6.24 3.94 -3.39
N THR A 38 -5.63 4.67 -4.33
CA THR A 38 -5.94 4.62 -5.76
C THR A 38 -5.45 3.35 -6.43
N PHE A 39 -4.17 2.99 -6.25
CA PHE A 39 -3.47 2.07 -7.15
C PHE A 39 -4.09 0.68 -7.27
N ASP A 40 -4.49 0.08 -6.14
CA ASP A 40 -5.25 -1.16 -6.16
C ASP A 40 -6.75 -0.83 -6.18
N TYR A 41 -7.31 -0.42 -5.05
CA TYR A 41 -8.77 -0.37 -4.86
C TYR A 41 -9.50 0.70 -5.67
N GLY A 42 -8.91 1.88 -5.88
CA GLY A 42 -9.47 2.92 -6.75
C GLY A 42 -9.56 2.46 -8.21
N ASN A 43 -8.45 1.95 -8.75
CA ASN A 43 -8.37 1.40 -10.10
C ASN A 43 -9.30 0.20 -10.28
N TYR A 44 -9.41 -0.69 -9.28
CA TYR A 44 -10.34 -1.83 -9.33
C TYR A 44 -11.80 -1.39 -9.33
N ASN A 45 -12.17 -0.37 -8.56
CA ASN A 45 -13.53 0.18 -8.61
C ASN A 45 -13.84 0.83 -9.96
N PHE A 46 -12.91 1.60 -10.52
CA PHE A 46 -13.08 2.22 -11.83
C PHE A 46 -13.27 1.14 -12.91
N ALA A 47 -12.40 0.14 -12.94
CA ALA A 47 -12.50 -0.98 -13.88
C ALA A 47 -13.77 -1.81 -13.68
N PHE A 48 -14.18 -2.04 -12.44
CA PHE A 48 -15.39 -2.79 -12.14
C PHE A 48 -16.65 -2.10 -12.68
N ARG A 49 -16.73 -0.77 -12.57
CA ARG A 49 -17.80 0.02 -13.21
C ARG A 49 -17.74 -0.12 -14.72
N ASP A 50 -16.58 0.07 -15.34
CA ASP A 50 -16.47 0.04 -16.81
C ASP A 50 -16.85 -1.31 -17.39
N TYR A 51 -16.43 -2.41 -16.77
CA TYR A 51 -16.86 -3.75 -17.17
C TYR A 51 -18.35 -3.98 -16.99
N ALA A 52 -18.96 -3.45 -15.93
CA ALA A 52 -20.40 -3.51 -15.74
C ALA A 52 -21.19 -2.71 -16.79
N HIS A 53 -20.53 -1.82 -17.54
CA HIS A 53 -21.06 -1.06 -18.67
C HIS A 53 -20.47 -1.51 -20.03
N PHE A 54 -19.87 -2.71 -20.08
CA PHE A 54 -19.32 -3.33 -21.29
C PHE A 54 -18.21 -2.52 -21.97
N ARG A 55 -17.37 -1.85 -21.19
CA ARG A 55 -16.21 -1.08 -21.66
C ARG A 55 -14.91 -1.71 -21.20
N ILE A 56 -13.87 -1.65 -22.04
CA ILE A 56 -12.50 -1.95 -21.58
C ILE A 56 -12.02 -0.74 -20.77
N SER A 57 -11.70 -0.99 -19.50
CA SER A 57 -11.29 0.08 -18.59
C SER A 57 -9.90 0.59 -18.94
N PRO A 58 -9.72 1.88 -19.30
CA PRO A 58 -8.41 2.50 -19.28
C PRO A 58 -7.91 2.59 -17.84
N MET A 59 -6.61 2.79 -17.67
CA MET A 59 -6.03 3.04 -16.36
C MET A 59 -6.05 4.54 -16.06
N PRO A 60 -6.71 4.98 -14.97
CA PRO A 60 -6.82 6.41 -14.66
C PRO A 60 -5.54 6.99 -14.04
N THR A 61 -4.60 6.15 -13.60
CA THR A 61 -3.33 6.53 -12.95
C THR A 61 -2.14 6.67 -13.88
N TYR A 62 -2.13 5.98 -15.03
CA TYR A 62 -1.02 5.97 -15.99
C TYR A 62 -1.50 5.45 -17.35
N PRO A 63 -0.74 5.64 -18.45
CA PRO A 63 -1.13 5.14 -19.77
C PRO A 63 -1.29 3.62 -19.82
N GLY A 64 -2.37 3.15 -20.45
CA GLY A 64 -2.70 1.72 -20.60
C GLY A 64 -4.13 1.40 -20.19
N ASN A 65 -4.46 0.11 -20.13
CA ASN A 65 -5.74 -0.41 -19.69
C ASN A 65 -5.59 -1.46 -18.57
N PHE A 66 -6.69 -1.78 -17.91
CA PHE A 66 -6.68 -2.69 -16.77
C PHE A 66 -6.14 -4.09 -17.08
N LEU A 67 -6.48 -4.65 -18.25
CA LEU A 67 -6.04 -5.99 -18.65
C LEU A 67 -4.55 -6.04 -19.03
N GLN A 68 -3.97 -4.89 -19.42
CA GLN A 68 -2.53 -4.74 -19.62
C GLN A 68 -1.76 -4.72 -18.29
N ASP A 69 -2.34 -4.16 -17.23
CA ASP A 69 -1.71 -4.14 -15.90
C ASP A 69 -1.91 -5.48 -15.16
N HIS A 70 -3.13 -5.99 -15.17
CA HIS A 70 -3.51 -7.27 -14.59
C HIS A 70 -4.37 -8.06 -15.57
N TYR A 71 -3.79 -9.13 -16.14
CA TYR A 71 -4.56 -10.03 -16.99
C TYR A 71 -5.50 -10.90 -16.14
N SER A 72 -6.67 -10.33 -15.80
CA SER A 72 -7.64 -10.90 -14.88
C SER A 72 -9.08 -10.64 -15.35
N PHE A 73 -9.88 -11.71 -15.39
CA PHE A 73 -11.32 -11.63 -15.61
C PHE A 73 -12.12 -11.58 -14.29
N LEU A 74 -11.45 -11.49 -13.15
CA LEU A 74 -12.07 -11.69 -11.83
C LEU A 74 -13.17 -10.67 -11.56
N LEU A 75 -12.94 -9.39 -11.88
CA LEU A 75 -13.94 -8.34 -11.72
C LEU A 75 -15.19 -8.60 -12.59
N MET A 76 -15.01 -9.18 -13.78
CA MET A 76 -16.12 -9.48 -14.69
C MET A 76 -17.06 -10.55 -14.13
N PHE A 77 -16.53 -11.53 -13.38
CA PHE A 77 -17.35 -12.54 -12.72
C PHE A 77 -18.29 -11.96 -11.66
N PHE A 78 -17.97 -10.79 -11.11
CA PHE A 78 -18.77 -10.12 -10.09
C PHE A 78 -19.69 -9.01 -10.63
N ILE A 79 -19.74 -8.78 -11.95
CA ILE A 79 -20.66 -7.80 -12.56
C ILE A 79 -22.12 -7.98 -12.11
N PRO A 80 -22.68 -9.20 -12.00
CA PRO A 80 -24.04 -9.36 -11.48
C PRO A 80 -24.23 -8.78 -10.07
N VAL A 81 -23.19 -8.83 -9.22
CA VAL A 81 -23.22 -8.24 -7.87
C VAL A 81 -23.22 -6.72 -7.95
N TYR A 82 -22.50 -6.13 -8.91
CA TYR A 82 -22.54 -4.69 -9.20
C TYR A 82 -23.98 -4.24 -9.47
N TRP A 83 -24.65 -4.84 -10.46
CA TRP A 83 -26.01 -4.45 -10.82
C TRP A 83 -27.03 -4.63 -9.69
N LEU A 84 -26.85 -5.67 -8.85
CA LEU A 84 -27.78 -5.98 -7.77
C LEU A 84 -27.59 -5.12 -6.51
N PHE A 85 -26.36 -4.70 -6.19
CA PHE A 85 -26.03 -4.15 -4.86
C PHE A 85 -25.31 -2.80 -4.88
N THR A 86 -24.82 -2.31 -6.02
CA THR A 86 -24.09 -1.04 -6.06
C THR A 86 -24.98 0.17 -5.75
N TRP A 87 -26.27 0.12 -6.05
CA TRP A 87 -27.22 1.18 -5.63
C TRP A 87 -27.29 1.36 -4.10
N LEU A 88 -26.98 0.30 -3.35
CA LEU A 88 -26.96 0.30 -1.88
C LEU A 88 -25.56 0.56 -1.32
N THR A 89 -24.54 -0.02 -1.95
CA THR A 89 -23.18 -0.07 -1.38
C THR A 89 -22.19 0.87 -2.05
N GLY A 90 -22.50 1.44 -3.22
CA GLY A 90 -21.60 2.32 -3.96
C GLY A 90 -20.21 1.71 -4.12
N THR A 91 -19.17 2.51 -3.90
CA THR A 91 -17.77 2.08 -3.98
C THR A 91 -17.39 0.99 -2.96
N TYR A 92 -18.22 0.73 -1.93
CA TYR A 92 -17.99 -0.34 -0.96
C TYR A 92 -18.27 -1.75 -1.52
N THR A 93 -18.91 -1.89 -2.70
CA THR A 93 -19.30 -3.22 -3.24
C THR A 93 -18.13 -4.20 -3.29
N LEU A 94 -16.96 -3.77 -3.75
CA LEU A 94 -15.77 -4.64 -3.84
C LEU A 94 -15.22 -5.07 -2.47
N ILE A 95 -15.31 -4.23 -1.44
CA ILE A 95 -14.96 -4.62 -0.06
C ILE A 95 -15.88 -5.76 0.39
N VAL A 96 -17.19 -5.61 0.17
CA VAL A 96 -18.18 -6.63 0.56
C VAL A 96 -17.91 -7.95 -0.19
N ILE A 97 -17.61 -7.89 -1.49
CA ILE A 97 -17.26 -9.08 -2.29
C ILE A 97 -16.02 -9.78 -1.71
N GLN A 98 -14.92 -9.05 -1.48
CA GLN A 98 -13.70 -9.64 -0.95
C GLN A 98 -13.95 -10.32 0.40
N LEU A 99 -14.65 -9.64 1.30
CA LEU A 99 -14.94 -10.16 2.63
C LEU A 99 -15.87 -11.38 2.58
N ALA A 100 -16.90 -11.36 1.73
CA ALA A 100 -17.76 -12.52 1.51
C ALA A 100 -16.93 -13.73 1.02
N MET A 101 -16.00 -13.52 0.09
CA MET A 101 -15.11 -14.56 -0.41
C MET A 101 -14.18 -15.10 0.67
N VAL A 102 -13.64 -14.25 1.54
CA VAL A 102 -12.84 -14.66 2.70
C VAL A 102 -13.65 -15.53 3.67
N LEU A 103 -14.92 -15.17 3.93
CA LEU A 103 -15.82 -15.96 4.78
C LEU A 103 -16.20 -17.30 4.15
N VAL A 104 -16.45 -17.32 2.83
CA VAL A 104 -16.70 -18.55 2.06
C VAL A 104 -15.48 -19.47 2.15
N ALA A 105 -14.27 -18.94 1.95
CA ALA A 105 -13.04 -19.71 2.06
C ALA A 105 -12.81 -20.27 3.48
N ALA A 106 -13.12 -19.50 4.53
CA ALA A 106 -13.07 -19.97 5.92
C ALA A 106 -14.08 -21.11 6.15
N TRP A 107 -15.31 -20.95 5.66
CA TRP A 107 -16.36 -21.96 5.74
C TRP A 107 -15.97 -23.26 5.06
N TYR A 108 -15.43 -23.19 3.83
CA TYR A 108 -14.99 -24.38 3.11
C TYR A 108 -13.73 -25.00 3.73
N SER A 109 -12.88 -24.22 4.39
CA SER A 109 -11.77 -24.75 5.18
C SER A 109 -12.26 -25.59 6.35
N TRP A 110 -13.24 -25.08 7.11
CA TRP A 110 -13.91 -25.83 8.15
C TRP A 110 -14.58 -27.09 7.61
N LYS A 111 -15.36 -26.96 6.53
CA LYS A 111 -16.03 -28.11 5.90
C LYS A 111 -15.04 -29.18 5.48
N MET A 112 -13.89 -28.81 4.91
CA MET A 112 -12.88 -29.77 4.48
C MET A 112 -12.27 -30.53 5.67
N VAL A 113 -11.91 -29.85 6.75
CA VAL A 113 -11.41 -30.50 7.98
C VAL A 113 -12.46 -31.46 8.57
N THR A 114 -13.73 -31.07 8.58
CA THR A 114 -14.82 -31.95 9.06
C THR A 114 -15.06 -33.18 8.20
N LEU A 115 -14.55 -33.25 6.96
CA LEU A 115 -14.57 -34.49 6.17
C LEU A 115 -13.57 -35.53 6.67
N LYS A 116 -12.52 -35.09 7.37
CA LYS A 116 -11.43 -35.96 7.83
C LYS A 116 -11.48 -36.24 9.33
N SER A 117 -12.18 -35.41 10.11
CA SER A 117 -12.31 -35.60 11.56
C SER A 117 -13.62 -35.03 12.10
N ASP A 118 -14.28 -35.80 12.98
CA ASP A 118 -15.44 -35.36 13.76
C ASP A 118 -15.05 -34.64 15.07
N HIS A 119 -13.76 -34.40 15.29
CA HIS A 119 -13.27 -33.79 16.52
C HIS A 119 -13.60 -32.30 16.56
N TRP A 120 -14.52 -31.90 17.44
CA TRP A 120 -15.04 -30.54 17.46
C TRP A 120 -13.97 -29.46 17.68
N TRP A 121 -12.90 -29.73 18.44
CA TRP A 121 -11.78 -28.79 18.59
C TRP A 121 -11.04 -28.53 17.28
N LEU A 122 -10.98 -29.49 16.35
CA LEU A 122 -10.37 -29.26 15.04
C LEU A 122 -11.28 -28.41 14.17
N GLY A 123 -12.60 -28.63 14.25
CA GLY A 123 -13.59 -27.80 13.56
C GLY A 123 -13.59 -26.34 14.05
N ALA A 124 -13.62 -26.13 15.36
CA ALA A 124 -13.54 -24.77 15.93
C ALA A 124 -12.14 -24.16 15.72
N GLY A 125 -11.09 -24.97 15.90
CA GLY A 125 -9.70 -24.55 15.77
C GLY A 125 -9.35 -24.09 14.36
N VAL A 126 -9.75 -24.80 13.30
CA VAL A 126 -9.44 -24.36 11.92
C VAL A 126 -10.12 -23.03 11.59
N MET A 127 -11.35 -22.84 12.05
CA MET A 127 -12.09 -21.60 11.84
C MET A 127 -11.42 -20.45 12.58
N LEU A 128 -11.08 -20.65 13.86
CA LEU A 128 -10.40 -19.64 14.66
C LEU A 128 -9.02 -19.31 14.06
N TYR A 129 -8.21 -20.33 13.82
CA TYR A 129 -6.87 -20.20 13.25
C TYR A 129 -6.86 -19.47 11.91
N TYR A 130 -7.83 -19.74 11.03
CA TYR A 130 -7.96 -19.05 9.74
C TYR A 130 -7.99 -17.52 9.89
N PHE A 131 -8.68 -17.00 10.91
CA PHE A 131 -8.80 -15.57 11.17
C PHE A 131 -7.70 -15.01 12.09
N LEU A 132 -6.91 -15.86 12.74
CA LEU A 132 -5.83 -15.42 13.64
C LEU A 132 -4.50 -15.13 12.92
N LEU A 133 -4.34 -15.58 11.67
CA LEU A 133 -3.09 -15.41 10.94
C LEU A 133 -2.84 -13.96 10.50
N LEU A 134 -1.61 -13.47 10.71
CA LEU A 134 -1.18 -12.09 10.45
C LEU A 134 -1.57 -11.58 9.06
N GLY A 135 -1.36 -12.39 8.02
CA GLY A 135 -1.68 -12.05 6.63
C GLY A 135 -3.15 -11.72 6.37
N ARG A 136 -4.08 -11.97 7.30
CA ARG A 136 -5.49 -11.53 7.19
C ARG A 136 -5.71 -10.08 7.62
N TYR A 137 -4.80 -9.53 8.41
CA TYR A 137 -4.85 -8.16 8.90
C TYR A 137 -4.00 -7.26 8.01
N THR A 138 -2.80 -7.69 7.64
CA THR A 138 -1.90 -6.88 6.79
C THR A 138 -2.45 -6.64 5.39
N THR A 139 -3.36 -7.48 4.89
CA THR A 139 -4.07 -7.23 3.62
C THR A 139 -4.88 -5.95 3.60
N PHE A 140 -5.35 -5.46 4.75
CA PHE A 140 -6.12 -4.22 4.81
C PHE A 140 -5.28 -3.01 4.41
N SER A 141 -3.95 -3.08 4.47
CA SER A 141 -3.08 -2.02 3.94
C SER A 141 -3.31 -1.74 2.45
N CYS A 142 -3.76 -2.74 1.68
CA CYS A 142 -4.07 -2.62 0.24
C CYS A 142 -5.58 -2.67 -0.05
N ASP A 143 -6.42 -2.51 0.97
CA ASP A 143 -7.89 -2.48 0.86
C ASP A 143 -8.49 -3.75 0.24
N VAL A 144 -8.69 -3.75 -1.08
CA VAL A 144 -9.16 -4.90 -1.86
C VAL A 144 -8.10 -5.27 -2.88
N ASN A 145 -7.72 -6.55 -2.91
CA ASN A 145 -6.75 -7.05 -3.86
C ASN A 145 -7.22 -8.34 -4.55
N LEU A 146 -7.02 -8.42 -5.88
CA LEU A 146 -7.41 -9.59 -6.68
C LEU A 146 -6.74 -10.88 -6.19
N ALA A 147 -5.54 -10.80 -5.62
CA ALA A 147 -4.84 -11.92 -4.98
C ALA A 147 -5.68 -12.58 -3.89
N VAL A 148 -6.31 -11.76 -3.04
CA VAL A 148 -7.10 -12.21 -1.90
C VAL A 148 -8.31 -12.99 -2.39
N ILE A 149 -9.05 -12.42 -3.33
CA ILE A 149 -10.27 -13.00 -3.89
C ILE A 149 -9.94 -14.29 -4.65
N SER A 150 -8.89 -14.29 -5.47
CA SER A 150 -8.44 -15.46 -6.23
C SER A 150 -8.05 -16.62 -5.33
N ALA A 151 -7.28 -16.35 -4.25
CA ALA A 151 -6.89 -17.37 -3.29
C ALA A 151 -8.11 -18.01 -2.59
N CYS A 152 -9.17 -17.23 -2.34
CA CYS A 152 -10.39 -17.72 -1.69
C CYS A 152 -11.15 -18.79 -2.50
N LEU A 153 -10.87 -18.96 -3.80
CA LEU A 153 -11.46 -20.02 -4.63
C LEU A 153 -10.87 -21.41 -4.33
N ILE A 154 -9.72 -21.50 -3.66
CA ILE A 154 -8.99 -22.76 -3.47
C ILE A 154 -9.63 -23.65 -2.40
N PRO A 155 -10.00 -23.18 -1.19
CA PRO A 155 -10.72 -24.02 -0.23
C PRO A 155 -12.02 -24.66 -0.77
N PRO A 156 -12.94 -23.94 -1.45
CA PRO A 156 -14.11 -24.56 -2.05
C PRO A 156 -13.77 -25.56 -3.16
N PHE A 157 -12.74 -25.27 -3.97
CA PHE A 157 -12.24 -26.22 -4.98
C PHE A 157 -11.80 -27.53 -4.33
N LEU A 158 -10.92 -27.47 -3.32
CA LEU A 158 -10.42 -28.64 -2.60
C LEU A 158 -11.56 -29.45 -1.97
N TYR A 159 -12.53 -28.76 -1.36
CA TYR A 159 -13.71 -29.42 -0.80
C TYR A 159 -14.55 -30.15 -1.85
N ALA A 160 -14.84 -29.51 -2.98
CA ALA A 160 -15.61 -30.12 -4.06
C ALA A 160 -14.88 -31.33 -4.66
N PHE A 161 -13.56 -31.23 -4.83
CA PHE A 161 -12.70 -32.30 -5.31
C PHE A 161 -12.70 -33.51 -4.37
N GLU A 162 -12.52 -33.28 -3.06
CA GLU A 162 -12.57 -34.33 -2.03
C GLU A 162 -13.95 -35.01 -1.95
N LYS A 163 -15.02 -34.27 -2.23
CA LYS A 163 -16.38 -34.82 -2.35
C LYS A 163 -16.66 -35.51 -3.70
N LYS A 164 -15.67 -35.62 -4.58
CA LYS A 164 -15.79 -36.18 -5.95
C LYS A 164 -16.81 -35.45 -6.83
N LYS A 165 -17.16 -34.20 -6.49
CA LYS A 165 -17.99 -33.31 -7.32
C LYS A 165 -17.12 -32.66 -8.39
N TYR A 166 -16.59 -33.48 -9.30
CA TYR A 166 -15.58 -33.05 -10.27
C TYR A 166 -16.05 -31.96 -11.22
N LEU A 167 -17.34 -31.91 -11.56
CA LEU A 167 -17.89 -30.80 -12.36
C LEU A 167 -17.77 -29.46 -11.61
N THR A 168 -18.23 -29.42 -10.36
CA THR A 168 -18.11 -28.21 -9.51
C THR A 168 -16.65 -27.83 -9.28
N ALA A 169 -15.78 -28.80 -9.02
CA ALA A 169 -14.35 -28.56 -8.90
C ALA A 169 -13.75 -28.01 -10.20
N GLY A 170 -14.17 -28.53 -11.36
CA GLY A 170 -13.76 -28.05 -12.68
C GLY A 170 -14.18 -26.60 -12.92
N ILE A 171 -15.42 -26.24 -12.61
CA ILE A 171 -15.89 -24.85 -12.72
C ILE A 171 -15.07 -23.90 -11.83
N LEU A 172 -14.90 -24.25 -10.56
CA LEU A 172 -14.09 -23.44 -9.62
C LEU A 172 -12.64 -23.31 -10.07
N PHE A 173 -12.07 -24.39 -10.61
CA PHE A 173 -10.72 -24.41 -11.17
C PHE A 173 -10.58 -23.46 -12.38
N ILE A 174 -11.51 -23.51 -13.35
CA ILE A 174 -11.47 -22.61 -14.51
C ILE A 174 -11.64 -21.15 -14.08
N VAL A 175 -12.59 -20.85 -13.18
CA VAL A 175 -12.77 -19.50 -12.64
C VAL A 175 -11.49 -19.03 -11.94
N ALA A 176 -10.81 -19.91 -11.20
CA ALA A 176 -9.55 -19.57 -10.56
C ALA A 176 -8.42 -19.33 -11.57
N LEU A 177 -8.28 -20.14 -12.62
CA LEU A 177 -7.26 -19.90 -13.65
C LEU A 177 -7.44 -18.55 -14.34
N LEU A 178 -8.69 -18.16 -14.61
CA LEU A 178 -9.02 -16.87 -15.27
C LEU A 178 -8.95 -15.67 -14.32
N SER A 179 -8.75 -15.90 -13.02
CA SER A 179 -8.79 -14.83 -12.01
C SER A 179 -7.48 -14.08 -11.83
N ARG A 180 -6.32 -14.69 -12.09
CA ARG A 180 -5.01 -14.03 -12.00
C ARG A 180 -3.90 -14.87 -12.65
N GLU A 181 -2.90 -14.20 -13.20
CA GLU A 181 -1.79 -14.75 -13.98
C GLU A 181 -0.91 -15.78 -13.24
N ASN A 182 -0.84 -15.72 -11.91
CA ASN A 182 0.00 -16.62 -11.10
C ASN A 182 -0.72 -17.88 -10.58
N ILE A 183 -2.06 -17.90 -10.61
CA ILE A 183 -2.87 -19.03 -10.16
C ILE A 183 -2.63 -20.34 -10.95
N PRO A 184 -2.33 -20.33 -12.27
CA PRO A 184 -2.04 -21.55 -13.00
C PRO A 184 -0.87 -22.34 -12.41
N VAL A 185 0.24 -21.66 -12.09
CA VAL A 185 1.42 -22.31 -11.48
C VAL A 185 1.04 -22.94 -10.15
N TRP A 186 0.23 -22.30 -9.34
CA TRP A 186 -0.25 -22.88 -8.09
C TRP A 186 -1.03 -24.16 -8.27
N PHE A 187 -1.98 -24.17 -9.22
CA PHE A 187 -2.81 -25.35 -9.43
C PHE A 187 -1.98 -26.56 -9.85
N ILE A 188 -0.88 -26.37 -10.58
CA ILE A 188 0.08 -27.46 -10.86
C ILE A 188 0.54 -28.11 -9.55
N PHE A 189 1.00 -27.33 -8.57
CA PHE A 189 1.46 -27.86 -7.28
C PHE A 189 0.32 -28.36 -6.39
N ILE A 190 -0.87 -27.76 -6.47
CA ILE A 190 -2.07 -28.28 -5.79
C ILE A 190 -2.40 -29.68 -6.28
N PHE A 191 -2.41 -29.90 -7.59
CA PHE A 191 -2.68 -31.20 -8.19
C PHE A 191 -1.59 -32.24 -7.89
N ILE A 192 -0.32 -31.86 -7.80
CA ILE A 192 0.75 -32.78 -7.36
C ILE A 192 0.42 -33.37 -5.98
N VAL A 193 -0.01 -32.54 -5.02
CA VAL A 193 -0.38 -33.05 -3.69
C VAL A 193 -1.67 -33.85 -3.73
N LEU A 194 -2.65 -33.47 -4.57
CA LEU A 194 -3.86 -34.28 -4.76
C LEU A 194 -3.52 -35.66 -5.33
N ILE A 195 -2.58 -35.77 -6.27
CA ILE A 195 -2.06 -37.05 -6.78
C ILE A 195 -1.43 -37.86 -5.65
N ILE A 196 -0.59 -37.25 -4.82
CA ILE A 196 0.05 -37.94 -3.69
C ILE A 196 -1.00 -38.45 -2.69
N ASN A 197 -1.95 -37.59 -2.32
CA ASN A 197 -3.00 -37.91 -1.35
C ASN A 197 -3.99 -38.97 -1.88
N HIS A 198 -4.28 -38.96 -3.18
CA HIS A 198 -5.25 -39.84 -3.83
C HIS A 198 -4.61 -40.87 -4.76
N ARG A 199 -3.33 -41.22 -4.57
CA ARG A 199 -2.58 -42.13 -5.45
C ARG A 199 -3.24 -43.50 -5.72
N LYS A 200 -4.17 -43.91 -4.86
CA LYS A 200 -4.94 -45.16 -4.99
C LYS A 200 -6.27 -44.99 -5.75
N ASP A 201 -6.76 -43.77 -5.91
CA ASP A 201 -7.99 -43.45 -6.65
C ASP A 201 -7.62 -43.02 -8.08
N LYS A 202 -7.71 -43.96 -9.02
CA LYS A 202 -7.35 -43.74 -10.44
C LYS A 202 -8.06 -42.52 -11.03
N ARG A 203 -9.34 -42.32 -10.70
CA ARG A 203 -10.13 -41.21 -11.25
C ARG A 203 -9.63 -39.87 -10.71
N ALA A 204 -9.36 -39.79 -9.41
CA ALA A 204 -8.80 -38.57 -8.81
C ALA A 204 -7.42 -38.23 -9.39
N VAL A 205 -6.57 -39.23 -9.61
CA VAL A 205 -5.25 -39.04 -10.26
C VAL A 205 -5.42 -38.55 -11.69
N GLN A 206 -6.27 -39.19 -12.50
CA GLN A 206 -6.54 -38.75 -13.88
C GLN A 206 -7.06 -37.31 -13.96
N MET A 207 -8.03 -36.96 -13.09
CA MET A 207 -8.53 -35.58 -13.02
C MET A 207 -7.45 -34.59 -12.60
N SER A 208 -6.54 -34.98 -11.71
CA SER A 208 -5.43 -34.13 -11.27
C SER A 208 -4.38 -33.94 -12.38
N LEU A 209 -4.04 -35.00 -13.11
CA LEU A 209 -3.15 -34.93 -14.28
C LEU A 209 -3.74 -34.04 -15.38
N ALA A 210 -5.04 -34.18 -15.67
CA ALA A 210 -5.74 -33.31 -16.60
C ALA A 210 -5.72 -31.84 -16.13
N GLY A 211 -5.96 -31.60 -14.84
CA GLY A 211 -5.88 -30.28 -14.24
C GLY A 211 -4.48 -29.65 -14.31
N MET A 212 -3.42 -30.44 -14.09
CA MET A 212 -2.03 -30.00 -14.29
C MET A 212 -1.77 -29.60 -15.75
N ALA A 213 -2.20 -30.44 -16.70
CA ALA A 213 -2.04 -30.17 -18.12
C ALA A 213 -2.76 -28.87 -18.53
N VAL A 214 -4.02 -28.69 -18.11
CA VAL A 214 -4.79 -27.45 -18.38
C VAL A 214 -4.11 -26.23 -17.75
N SER A 215 -3.61 -26.35 -16.51
CA SER A 215 -2.91 -25.25 -15.84
C SER A 215 -1.64 -24.85 -16.58
N LEU A 216 -0.84 -25.84 -17.03
CA LEU A 216 0.39 -25.60 -17.78
C LEU A 216 0.10 -25.00 -19.16
N LEU A 217 -0.88 -25.54 -19.89
CA LEU A 217 -1.29 -25.03 -21.19
C LEU A 217 -1.80 -23.59 -21.09
N TYR A 218 -2.61 -23.29 -20.08
CA TYR A 218 -3.11 -21.94 -19.86
C TYR A 218 -2.00 -20.97 -19.42
N PHE A 219 -1.05 -21.40 -18.57
CA PHE A 219 0.12 -20.59 -18.23
C PHE A 219 0.96 -20.23 -19.48
N ILE A 220 1.20 -21.20 -20.35
CA ILE A 220 1.91 -20.96 -21.62
C ILE A 220 1.10 -20.01 -22.51
N LEU A 221 -0.20 -20.26 -22.70
CA LEU A 221 -1.09 -19.39 -23.48
C LEU A 221 -1.07 -17.96 -22.96
N LEU A 222 -1.12 -17.78 -21.64
CA LEU A 222 -1.15 -16.48 -20.98
C LEU A 222 0.12 -15.68 -21.27
N PHE A 223 1.30 -16.26 -21.06
CA PHE A 223 2.58 -15.54 -21.23
C PHE A 223 3.12 -15.51 -22.68
N LYS A 224 2.67 -16.40 -23.56
CA LYS A 224 3.13 -16.44 -24.97
C LYS A 224 2.17 -15.78 -25.95
N VAL A 225 0.88 -15.66 -25.62
CA VAL A 225 -0.14 -15.18 -26.55
C VAL A 225 -0.97 -14.05 -25.94
N LEU A 226 -1.60 -14.29 -24.78
CA LEU A 226 -2.61 -13.36 -24.27
C LEU A 226 -2.01 -12.06 -23.76
N ILE A 227 -0.99 -12.13 -22.89
CA ILE A 227 -0.30 -10.93 -22.39
C ILE A 227 0.38 -10.17 -23.54
N PRO A 228 1.25 -10.80 -24.37
CA PRO A 228 1.88 -10.08 -25.47
C PRO A 228 0.88 -9.50 -26.48
N GLY A 229 -0.28 -10.16 -26.67
CA GLY A 229 -1.35 -9.65 -27.53
C GLY A 229 -2.07 -8.41 -26.98
N MET A 230 -1.89 -8.09 -25.70
CA MET A 230 -2.41 -6.88 -25.06
C MET A 230 -1.37 -5.78 -24.95
N GLU A 231 -0.08 -6.06 -25.15
CA GLU A 231 0.99 -5.05 -25.05
C GLU A 231 0.94 -4.04 -26.21
N ASN A 232 1.43 -2.84 -25.96
CA ASN A 232 1.64 -1.81 -26.98
C ASN A 232 2.91 -0.99 -26.68
N ASP A 233 3.29 -0.10 -27.61
CA ASP A 233 4.51 0.71 -27.47
C ASP A 233 4.52 1.58 -26.20
N ASP A 234 3.34 2.00 -25.74
CA ASP A 234 3.17 2.83 -24.54
C ASP A 234 3.25 2.04 -23.22
N LYS A 235 2.95 0.74 -23.23
CA LYS A 235 2.91 -0.10 -22.02
C LYS A 235 3.23 -1.57 -22.32
N GLN A 236 4.40 -1.99 -21.85
CA GLN A 236 4.85 -3.39 -21.82
C GLN A 236 4.44 -4.08 -20.50
N PHE A 237 4.25 -5.40 -20.52
CA PHE A 237 3.88 -6.16 -19.32
C PHE A 237 5.11 -6.42 -18.45
N THR A 238 5.31 -5.60 -17.42
CA THR A 238 6.50 -5.66 -16.54
C THR A 238 6.21 -6.43 -15.24
N LEU A 239 5.91 -7.72 -15.33
CA LEU A 239 5.65 -8.56 -14.15
C LEU A 239 6.73 -9.63 -13.88
N PHE A 240 7.64 -9.87 -14.83
CA PHE A 240 8.76 -10.78 -14.63
C PHE A 240 9.98 -10.04 -14.05
N ASN A 241 10.00 -9.89 -12.73
CA ASN A 241 11.09 -9.24 -11.98
C ASN A 241 11.81 -10.29 -11.14
N TYR A 242 12.65 -11.11 -11.79
CA TYR A 242 13.40 -12.22 -11.18
C TYR A 242 14.82 -12.29 -11.74
N SER A 243 15.54 -11.18 -11.75
CA SER A 243 16.86 -11.03 -12.37
C SER A 243 17.87 -12.09 -11.93
N ALA A 244 17.79 -12.55 -10.67
CA ALA A 244 18.63 -13.63 -10.13
C ALA A 244 18.43 -15.00 -10.81
N LEU A 245 17.34 -15.19 -11.54
CA LEU A 245 17.02 -16.44 -12.26
C LEU A 245 17.22 -16.33 -13.78
N GLY A 246 17.28 -15.11 -14.33
CA GLY A 246 17.39 -14.85 -15.77
C GLY A 246 16.43 -13.76 -16.26
N ALA A 247 16.46 -13.46 -17.56
CA ALA A 247 15.70 -12.36 -18.15
C ALA A 247 14.21 -12.69 -18.41
N HIS A 248 13.86 -13.98 -18.53
CA HIS A 248 12.49 -14.40 -18.83
C HIS A 248 12.15 -15.78 -18.23
N PRO A 249 10.86 -16.20 -18.15
CA PRO A 249 10.46 -17.45 -17.51
C PRO A 249 11.19 -18.71 -18.00
N GLY A 250 11.54 -18.76 -19.30
CA GLY A 250 12.33 -19.86 -19.87
C GLY A 250 13.75 -19.98 -19.30
N GLU A 251 14.49 -18.88 -19.20
CA GLU A 251 15.82 -18.84 -18.60
C GLU A 251 15.77 -19.17 -17.11
N ALA A 252 14.76 -18.67 -16.39
CA ALA A 252 14.56 -19.03 -14.99
C ALA A 252 14.36 -20.53 -14.78
N LEU A 253 13.61 -21.20 -15.65
CA LEU A 253 13.47 -22.65 -15.59
C LEU A 253 14.81 -23.36 -15.83
N VAL A 254 15.57 -22.93 -16.84
CA VAL A 254 16.91 -23.45 -17.14
C VAL A 254 17.86 -23.25 -15.96
N PHE A 255 17.83 -22.07 -15.33
CA PHE A 255 18.63 -21.75 -14.15
C PHE A 255 18.30 -22.65 -12.97
N VAL A 256 17.01 -22.84 -12.66
CA VAL A 256 16.56 -23.71 -11.55
C VAL A 256 17.03 -25.16 -11.74
N VAL A 257 17.02 -25.65 -12.99
CA VAL A 257 17.46 -27.02 -13.33
C VAL A 257 18.97 -27.15 -13.27
N ASN A 258 19.71 -26.19 -13.81
CA ASN A 258 21.17 -26.24 -13.90
C ASN A 258 21.88 -25.84 -12.59
N HIS A 259 21.24 -25.02 -11.75
CA HIS A 259 21.78 -24.48 -10.51
C HIS A 259 20.85 -24.73 -9.30
N PRO A 260 20.55 -26.01 -8.96
CA PRO A 260 19.57 -26.32 -7.91
C PRO A 260 20.02 -25.86 -6.51
N LEU A 261 21.32 -25.96 -6.19
CA LEU A 261 21.86 -25.51 -4.89
C LEU A 261 21.83 -23.97 -4.77
N GLU A 262 22.20 -23.27 -5.85
CA GLU A 262 22.10 -21.80 -5.94
C GLU A 262 20.65 -21.35 -5.76
N THR A 263 19.72 -22.02 -6.44
CA THR A 263 18.29 -21.74 -6.33
C THR A 263 17.81 -21.90 -4.89
N VAL A 264 18.16 -22.99 -4.21
CA VAL A 264 17.79 -23.19 -2.80
C VAL A 264 18.39 -22.09 -1.91
N LYS A 265 19.64 -21.68 -2.16
CA LYS A 265 20.27 -20.56 -1.43
C LYS A 265 19.48 -19.26 -1.61
N LEU A 266 19.01 -18.95 -2.82
CA LEU A 266 18.21 -17.75 -3.12
C LEU A 266 16.89 -17.66 -2.33
N PHE A 267 16.35 -18.78 -1.84
CA PHE A 267 15.17 -18.75 -0.97
C PHE A 267 15.44 -18.08 0.39
N PHE A 268 16.70 -18.07 0.85
CA PHE A 268 17.04 -17.66 2.21
C PHE A 268 17.90 -16.40 2.28
N VAL A 269 18.71 -16.13 1.25
CA VAL A 269 19.64 -14.98 1.25
C VAL A 269 19.06 -13.77 0.52
N ASN A 270 19.44 -12.58 0.95
CA ASN A 270 19.24 -11.38 0.15
C ASN A 270 20.12 -11.50 -1.12
N HIS A 271 19.50 -11.42 -2.29
CA HIS A 271 20.19 -11.47 -3.58
C HIS A 271 20.28 -10.10 -4.25
N LEU A 272 19.83 -9.05 -3.57
CA LEU A 272 19.92 -7.68 -4.03
C LEU A 272 21.07 -6.97 -3.31
N ASP A 273 21.65 -5.98 -3.97
CA ASP A 273 22.72 -5.15 -3.40
C ASP A 273 22.21 -4.21 -2.29
N ASP A 274 20.88 -4.01 -2.20
CA ASP A 274 20.26 -3.20 -1.15
C ASP A 274 20.24 -3.94 0.20
N PRO A 275 20.96 -3.44 1.23
CA PRO A 275 20.99 -4.07 2.55
C PRO A 275 19.64 -4.02 3.28
N THR A 276 18.68 -3.20 2.84
CA THR A 276 17.32 -3.13 3.41
C THR A 276 16.60 -4.49 3.32
N GLY A 277 16.94 -5.31 2.32
CA GLY A 277 16.41 -6.67 2.16
C GLY A 277 16.93 -7.69 3.17
N ASN A 278 17.97 -7.35 3.95
CA ASN A 278 18.63 -8.31 4.85
C ASN A 278 17.71 -8.79 5.98
N GLY A 279 17.55 -10.12 6.08
CA GLY A 279 16.76 -10.76 7.12
C GLY A 279 15.24 -10.74 6.90
N VAL A 280 14.74 -10.13 5.81
CA VAL A 280 13.30 -10.07 5.49
C VAL A 280 12.74 -11.46 5.20
N LYS A 281 13.46 -12.27 4.41
CA LYS A 281 13.07 -13.67 4.11
C LYS A 281 13.03 -14.53 5.38
N ALA A 282 14.04 -14.36 6.24
CA ALA A 282 14.10 -15.07 7.53
C ALA A 282 12.92 -14.70 8.45
N GLU A 283 12.55 -13.41 8.51
CA GLU A 283 11.36 -12.96 9.24
C GLU A 283 10.10 -13.63 8.70
N PHE A 284 9.90 -13.62 7.38
CA PHE A 284 8.76 -14.27 6.73
C PHE A 284 8.62 -15.75 7.13
N TYR A 285 9.71 -16.53 7.05
CA TYR A 285 9.68 -17.94 7.46
C TYR A 285 9.38 -18.10 8.95
N LEU A 286 10.03 -17.31 9.81
CA LEU A 286 9.84 -17.39 11.25
C LEU A 286 8.40 -17.11 11.66
N VAL A 287 7.76 -16.09 11.08
CA VAL A 287 6.35 -15.76 11.35
C VAL A 287 5.46 -16.97 11.09
N TYR A 288 5.56 -17.60 9.92
CA TYR A 288 4.65 -18.69 9.55
C TYR A 288 5.03 -20.05 10.15
N LEU A 289 6.31 -20.31 10.41
CA LEU A 289 6.74 -21.52 11.13
C LEU A 289 6.29 -21.50 12.59
N VAL A 290 6.50 -20.39 13.30
CA VAL A 290 6.05 -20.22 14.70
C VAL A 290 4.53 -20.23 14.79
N SER A 291 3.82 -19.68 13.79
CA SER A 291 2.36 -19.73 13.71
C SER A 291 1.81 -21.14 13.42
N GLY A 292 2.61 -22.22 13.55
CA GLY A 292 2.17 -23.60 13.40
C GLY A 292 2.60 -24.28 12.09
N GLY A 293 3.22 -23.55 11.16
CA GLY A 293 3.77 -24.10 9.92
C GLY A 293 4.81 -25.21 10.16
N ILE A 294 5.52 -25.18 11.29
CA ILE A 294 6.46 -26.24 11.68
C ILE A 294 5.80 -27.63 11.78
N LEU A 295 4.51 -27.70 12.11
CA LEU A 295 3.78 -28.96 12.23
C LEU A 295 3.55 -29.63 10.88
N LEU A 296 3.71 -28.91 9.76
CA LEU A 296 3.63 -29.51 8.42
C LEU A 296 4.74 -30.53 8.15
N LEU A 297 5.84 -30.52 8.92
CA LEU A 297 6.88 -31.55 8.85
C LEU A 297 6.37 -32.96 9.17
N LEU A 298 5.24 -33.08 9.88
CA LEU A 298 4.59 -34.36 10.15
C LEU A 298 3.92 -34.96 8.89
N ARG A 299 3.66 -34.13 7.87
CA ARG A 299 3.06 -34.50 6.58
C ARG A 299 3.67 -33.61 5.48
N PRO A 300 4.93 -33.85 5.10
CA PRO A 300 5.69 -32.94 4.24
C PRO A 300 5.08 -32.75 2.85
N GLN A 301 4.17 -33.62 2.40
CA GLN A 301 3.48 -33.41 1.12
C GLN A 301 2.70 -32.10 1.06
N TYR A 302 2.25 -31.54 2.19
CA TYR A 302 1.57 -30.23 2.20
C TYR A 302 2.52 -29.05 2.04
N LEU A 303 3.84 -29.24 2.21
CA LEU A 303 4.84 -28.20 1.91
C LEU A 303 4.93 -27.90 0.41
N ILE A 304 4.60 -28.89 -0.44
CA ILE A 304 4.65 -28.77 -1.90
C ILE A 304 3.76 -27.64 -2.40
N TRP A 305 2.57 -27.44 -1.78
CA TRP A 305 1.67 -26.34 -2.14
C TRP A 305 2.31 -24.96 -1.98
N PHE A 306 3.22 -24.78 -1.02
CA PHE A 306 3.83 -23.50 -0.73
C PHE A 306 5.03 -23.18 -1.62
N ILE A 307 5.58 -24.15 -2.35
CA ILE A 307 6.75 -23.95 -3.22
C ILE A 307 6.54 -22.78 -4.20
N PRO A 308 5.50 -22.78 -5.07
CA PRO A 308 5.32 -21.69 -6.02
C PRO A 308 4.97 -20.37 -5.33
N ILE A 309 4.28 -20.43 -4.18
CA ILE A 309 3.87 -19.26 -3.38
C ILE A 309 5.06 -18.54 -2.80
N VAL A 310 6.00 -19.30 -2.24
CA VAL A 310 7.21 -18.78 -1.63
C VAL A 310 8.18 -18.35 -2.73
N ALA A 311 8.35 -19.16 -3.79
CA ALA A 311 9.24 -18.85 -4.90
C ALA A 311 8.90 -17.50 -5.58
N GLN A 312 7.63 -17.28 -5.95
CA GLN A 312 7.21 -16.01 -6.57
C GLN A 312 7.47 -14.79 -5.67
N LYS A 313 7.54 -14.99 -4.35
CA LYS A 313 7.84 -13.93 -3.40
C LYS A 313 9.35 -13.76 -3.29
N VAL A 314 10.04 -14.71 -2.69
CA VAL A 314 11.42 -14.55 -2.22
C VAL A 314 12.45 -14.46 -3.34
N LEU A 315 12.10 -14.87 -4.56
CA LEU A 315 12.98 -14.76 -5.72
C LEU A 315 12.77 -13.44 -6.51
N ASN A 316 11.80 -12.61 -6.12
CA ASN A 316 11.48 -11.38 -6.83
C ASN A 316 12.50 -10.27 -6.56
N ASP A 317 12.73 -9.38 -7.52
CA ASP A 317 13.66 -8.24 -7.38
C ASP A 317 13.14 -7.12 -6.44
N SER A 318 11.89 -7.19 -5.98
CA SER A 318 11.35 -6.28 -4.98
C SER A 318 11.33 -6.94 -3.60
N TYR A 319 12.22 -6.50 -2.71
CA TYR A 319 12.32 -7.04 -1.35
C TYR A 319 11.04 -6.87 -0.51
N ILE A 320 10.19 -5.89 -0.84
CA ILE A 320 8.89 -5.66 -0.19
C ILE A 320 7.99 -6.90 -0.36
N ARG A 321 8.05 -7.54 -1.54
CA ARG A 321 7.25 -8.74 -1.86
C ARG A 321 7.68 -9.97 -1.06
N TRP A 322 8.88 -9.96 -0.47
CA TRP A 322 9.39 -11.08 0.35
C TRP A 322 8.73 -11.12 1.72
N GLY A 323 8.35 -9.96 2.24
CA GLY A 323 7.92 -9.77 3.62
C GLY A 323 6.50 -10.26 3.94
N ILE A 324 6.05 -9.82 5.12
CA ILE A 324 4.78 -10.21 5.78
C ILE A 324 3.68 -9.15 5.67
N SER A 325 4.03 -7.95 5.24
CA SER A 325 3.14 -6.79 5.14
C SER A 325 2.26 -6.85 3.89
N THR A 326 1.26 -5.97 3.81
CA THR A 326 0.33 -5.86 2.67
C THR A 326 -0.39 -7.18 2.37
N TYR A 327 -0.78 -7.42 1.12
CA TYR A 327 -1.43 -8.68 0.71
C TYR A 327 -0.45 -9.83 0.41
N TYR A 328 0.86 -9.61 0.41
CA TYR A 328 1.82 -10.61 -0.08
C TYR A 328 1.86 -11.91 0.73
N SER A 329 1.16 -12.03 1.84
CA SER A 329 1.05 -13.27 2.61
C SER A 329 -0.27 -14.01 2.40
N ILE A 330 -1.22 -13.43 1.66
CA ILE A 330 -2.61 -13.90 1.63
C ILE A 330 -2.73 -15.35 1.18
N GLU A 331 -1.81 -15.70 0.31
CA GLU A 331 -1.67 -16.97 -0.32
C GLU A 331 -1.25 -18.08 0.66
N VAL A 332 -0.25 -17.77 1.48
CA VAL A 332 0.21 -18.65 2.56
C VAL A 332 -0.90 -18.84 3.58
N VAL A 333 -1.54 -17.75 4.03
CA VAL A 333 -2.58 -17.81 5.08
C VAL A 333 -3.92 -18.36 4.59
N THR A 334 -4.05 -18.63 3.29
CA THR A 334 -5.21 -19.35 2.73
C THR A 334 -5.00 -20.85 2.82
N LEU A 335 -3.80 -21.35 2.54
CA LEU A 335 -3.52 -22.79 2.57
C LEU A 335 -3.08 -23.30 3.94
N LEU A 336 -2.40 -22.47 4.74
CA LEU A 336 -1.86 -22.88 6.04
C LEU A 336 -2.93 -23.44 7.00
N PRO A 337 -4.14 -22.84 7.13
CA PRO A 337 -5.21 -23.42 7.96
C PRO A 337 -5.63 -24.82 7.50
N LEU A 338 -5.77 -25.03 6.19
CA LEU A 338 -6.11 -26.34 5.62
C LEU A 338 -4.99 -27.35 5.88
N SER A 339 -3.76 -27.02 5.49
CA SER A 339 -2.58 -27.88 5.63
C SER A 339 -2.41 -28.33 7.08
N LEU A 340 -2.38 -27.38 8.02
CA LEU A 340 -2.16 -27.64 9.43
C LEU A 340 -3.25 -28.55 10.00
N PHE A 341 -4.52 -28.22 9.80
CA PHE A 341 -5.60 -28.98 10.44
C PHE A 341 -5.83 -30.34 9.80
N LEU A 342 -5.43 -30.54 8.54
CA LEU A 342 -5.36 -31.88 7.94
C LEU A 342 -4.24 -32.73 8.54
N VAL A 343 -3.09 -32.13 8.84
CA VAL A 343 -2.03 -32.82 9.60
C VAL A 343 -2.58 -33.27 10.95
N LEU A 344 -3.18 -32.35 11.70
CA LEU A 344 -3.74 -32.63 13.02
C LEU A 344 -4.84 -33.69 12.96
N ALA A 345 -5.75 -33.61 11.98
CA ALA A 345 -6.80 -34.62 11.78
C ALA A 345 -6.23 -36.02 11.53
N SER A 346 -5.01 -36.13 11.00
CA SER A 346 -4.36 -37.41 10.74
C SER A 346 -3.69 -38.05 11.96
N LEU A 347 -3.60 -37.34 13.08
CA LEU A 347 -3.02 -37.85 14.33
C LEU A 347 -3.99 -38.82 15.02
N LYS A 348 -3.48 -39.91 15.60
CA LYS A 348 -4.34 -40.92 16.24
C LYS A 348 -4.94 -40.47 17.58
N ARG A 349 -4.23 -39.61 18.33
CA ARG A 349 -4.59 -39.25 19.72
C ARG A 349 -5.40 -37.96 19.76
N LYS A 350 -6.68 -38.04 20.15
CA LYS A 350 -7.61 -36.89 20.22
C LYS A 350 -7.13 -35.75 21.13
N TRP A 351 -6.53 -36.06 22.28
CA TRP A 351 -5.98 -35.03 23.17
C TRP A 351 -4.85 -34.25 22.49
N LEU A 352 -3.97 -34.93 21.75
CA LEU A 352 -2.86 -34.28 21.03
C LEU A 352 -3.37 -33.39 19.90
N GLN A 353 -4.43 -33.82 19.20
CA GLN A 353 -5.13 -32.97 18.21
C GLN A 353 -5.59 -31.65 18.85
N ALA A 354 -6.26 -31.74 20.00
CA ALA A 354 -6.77 -30.57 20.72
C ALA A 354 -5.64 -29.66 21.22
N SER A 355 -4.61 -30.23 21.86
CA SER A 355 -3.48 -29.47 22.41
C SER A 355 -2.69 -28.75 21.32
N LEU A 356 -2.39 -29.42 20.21
CA LEU A 356 -1.66 -28.80 19.10
C LEU A 356 -2.50 -27.76 18.35
N ALA A 357 -3.81 -27.99 18.20
CA ALA A 357 -4.72 -26.98 17.64
C ALA A 357 -4.77 -25.73 18.50
N LEU A 358 -4.88 -25.88 19.83
CA LEU A 358 -4.85 -24.77 20.77
C LEU A 358 -3.51 -24.03 20.72
N LEU A 359 -2.40 -24.75 20.80
CA LEU A 359 -1.05 -24.17 20.73
C LEU A 359 -0.83 -23.39 19.43
N ALA A 360 -1.25 -23.94 18.29
CA ALA A 360 -1.14 -23.24 17.01
C ALA A 360 -2.00 -21.98 16.94
N CYS A 361 -3.22 -22.00 17.51
CA CYS A 361 -4.06 -20.80 17.60
C CYS A 361 -3.42 -19.74 18.50
N LEU A 362 -2.91 -20.12 19.67
CA LEU A 362 -2.24 -19.21 20.60
C LEU A 362 -0.95 -18.63 19.98
N ALA A 363 -0.16 -19.46 19.30
CA ALA A 363 1.06 -19.01 18.62
C ALA A 363 0.74 -18.07 17.45
N ALA A 364 -0.27 -18.36 16.64
CA ALA A 364 -0.73 -17.49 15.56
C ALA A 364 -1.23 -16.14 16.11
N LEU A 365 -2.08 -16.14 17.15
CA LEU A 365 -2.55 -14.92 17.79
C LEU A 365 -1.39 -14.10 18.36
N GLY A 366 -0.48 -14.73 19.11
CA GLY A 366 0.68 -14.08 19.70
C GLY A 366 1.60 -13.47 18.63
N MET A 367 1.88 -14.21 17.56
CA MET A 367 2.69 -13.73 16.44
C MET A 367 2.01 -12.56 15.72
N THR A 368 0.70 -12.65 15.47
CA THR A 368 -0.08 -11.57 14.84
C THR A 368 -0.06 -10.30 15.68
N LEU A 369 -0.38 -10.38 16.97
CA LEU A 369 -0.37 -9.20 17.85
C LEU A 369 1.04 -8.59 17.99
N TYR A 370 2.08 -9.43 18.01
CA TYR A 370 3.47 -8.97 18.07
C TYR A 370 3.88 -8.25 16.78
N LYS A 371 3.59 -8.84 15.61
CA LYS A 371 4.01 -8.31 14.29
C LYS A 371 3.13 -7.21 13.73
N LEU A 372 1.92 -7.01 14.26
CA LEU A 372 1.10 -5.83 13.95
C LEU A 372 1.70 -4.53 14.52
N ASN A 373 2.72 -4.60 15.39
CA ASN A 373 3.50 -3.44 15.76
C ASN A 373 4.65 -3.22 14.75
N PRO A 374 4.72 -2.08 14.02
CA PRO A 374 5.78 -1.83 13.05
C PRO A 374 7.20 -1.93 13.61
N ASP A 375 7.41 -1.61 14.90
CA ASP A 375 8.72 -1.71 15.55
C ASP A 375 9.28 -3.15 15.56
N HIS A 376 8.41 -4.14 15.41
CA HIS A 376 8.76 -5.55 15.40
C HIS A 376 8.84 -6.14 13.98
N VAL A 377 8.75 -5.32 12.93
CA VAL A 377 8.85 -5.74 11.53
C VAL A 377 10.15 -5.24 10.93
N LYS A 378 10.78 -6.02 10.03
CA LYS A 378 12.07 -5.65 9.41
C LYS A 378 11.98 -4.36 8.61
N ILE A 379 10.91 -4.20 7.83
CA ILE A 379 10.68 -3.03 6.99
C ILE A 379 9.48 -2.26 7.55
N ARG A 380 9.72 -1.42 8.56
CA ARG A 380 8.66 -0.80 9.37
C ARG A 380 7.62 -0.02 8.56
N TRP A 381 8.08 0.72 7.56
CA TRP A 381 7.23 1.60 6.73
C TRP A 381 6.26 0.84 5.80
N THR A 382 6.41 -0.48 5.67
CA THR A 382 5.49 -1.32 4.87
C THR A 382 4.21 -1.68 5.62
N MET A 383 4.14 -1.41 6.93
CA MET A 383 2.97 -1.65 7.76
C MET A 383 2.09 -0.40 7.79
N ASN A 384 0.77 -0.58 7.93
CA ASN A 384 -0.16 0.55 8.10
C ASN A 384 -1.00 0.37 9.37
N PRO A 385 -0.47 0.79 10.54
CA PRO A 385 -1.15 0.64 11.83
C PRO A 385 -2.58 1.18 11.85
N ALA A 386 -2.83 2.31 11.16
CA ALA A 386 -4.14 2.95 11.10
C ALA A 386 -5.17 2.11 10.33
N LYS A 387 -4.73 1.21 9.45
CA LYS A 387 -5.60 0.29 8.68
C LYS A 387 -5.68 -1.12 9.26
N GLU A 388 -4.69 -1.53 10.05
CA GLU A 388 -4.50 -2.93 10.45
C GLU A 388 -4.85 -3.18 11.94
N ARG A 389 -4.64 -2.19 12.83
CA ARG A 389 -4.74 -2.37 14.29
C ARG A 389 -6.07 -1.88 14.84
N VAL A 390 -7.14 -2.63 14.56
CA VAL A 390 -8.51 -2.33 15.03
C VAL A 390 -8.67 -2.18 16.57
N TYR A 391 -7.70 -2.65 17.36
CA TYR A 391 -7.69 -2.54 18.82
C TYR A 391 -6.99 -1.26 19.34
N LYS A 392 -6.60 -0.36 18.45
CA LYS A 392 -5.85 0.87 18.75
C LYS A 392 -6.67 2.11 18.39
N LYS A 393 -6.45 3.22 19.09
CA LYS A 393 -7.23 4.47 18.93
C LYS A 393 -7.04 5.03 17.52
N GLU A 394 -5.83 4.92 17.01
CA GLU A 394 -5.37 5.35 15.70
C GLU A 394 -6.22 4.77 14.56
N PHE A 395 -6.77 3.57 14.76
CA PHE A 395 -7.70 2.94 13.82
C PHE A 395 -9.05 3.68 13.71
N PHE A 396 -9.46 4.45 14.73
CA PHE A 396 -10.72 5.17 14.78
C PHE A 396 -10.56 6.69 14.65
N THR A 397 -9.39 7.17 14.22
CA THR A 397 -9.10 8.60 14.03
C THR A 397 -8.73 8.91 12.60
N SER A 398 -9.24 10.01 12.05
CA SER A 398 -8.79 10.58 10.77
C SER A 398 -8.33 12.01 11.00
N HIS A 399 -7.38 12.46 10.19
CA HIS A 399 -6.95 13.85 10.10
C HIS A 399 -7.93 14.73 9.32
N TYR A 400 -8.98 14.14 8.73
CA TYR A 400 -10.06 14.85 8.05
C TYR A 400 -11.27 15.08 8.97
N ASN A 401 -11.96 16.21 8.79
CA ASN A 401 -13.32 16.35 9.30
C ASN A 401 -14.28 15.51 8.44
N LEU A 402 -14.55 14.28 8.90
CA LEU A 402 -15.28 13.29 8.10
C LEU A 402 -16.64 13.80 7.60
N ARG A 403 -17.39 14.53 8.43
CA ARG A 403 -18.73 15.00 8.06
C ARG A 403 -18.65 16.03 6.94
N GLU A 404 -17.76 16.99 7.07
CA GLU A 404 -17.58 18.05 6.07
C GLU A 404 -17.00 17.51 4.77
N VAL A 405 -15.99 16.64 4.85
CA VAL A 405 -15.36 16.07 3.64
C VAL A 405 -16.34 15.16 2.90
N HIS A 406 -17.10 14.28 3.58
CA HIS A 406 -18.15 13.50 2.92
C HIS A 406 -19.24 14.40 2.30
N HIS A 407 -19.60 15.50 2.96
CA HIS A 407 -20.52 16.48 2.39
C HIS A 407 -19.95 17.12 1.14
N LEU A 408 -18.69 17.55 1.16
CA LEU A 408 -17.98 18.14 0.03
C LEU A 408 -17.88 17.16 -1.15
N LEU A 409 -17.62 15.87 -0.93
CA LEU A 409 -17.67 14.88 -2.01
C LEU A 409 -19.08 14.76 -2.64
N SER A 410 -20.14 14.93 -1.83
CA SER A 410 -21.53 14.83 -2.30
C SER A 410 -21.99 16.01 -3.14
N THR A 411 -21.31 17.16 -3.08
CA THR A 411 -21.64 18.33 -3.92
C THR A 411 -21.12 18.21 -5.35
N ILE A 412 -20.16 17.30 -5.61
CA ILE A 412 -19.60 17.08 -6.94
C ILE A 412 -20.63 16.35 -7.82
N PRO A 413 -21.11 16.95 -8.94
CA PRO A 413 -22.13 16.34 -9.78
C PRO A 413 -21.74 14.92 -10.23
N ALA A 414 -22.66 13.96 -10.24
CA ALA A 414 -22.33 12.54 -10.47
C ALA A 414 -21.69 12.24 -11.84
N ASN A 415 -21.99 13.05 -12.86
CA ASN A 415 -21.44 12.94 -14.22
C ASN A 415 -20.20 13.80 -14.47
N ALA A 416 -19.74 14.57 -13.47
CA ALA A 416 -18.57 15.43 -13.61
C ALA A 416 -17.28 14.62 -13.79
N ARG A 417 -16.37 15.13 -14.61
CA ARG A 417 -15.01 14.62 -14.80
C ARG A 417 -14.13 15.15 -13.67
N VAL A 418 -13.45 14.28 -12.93
CA VAL A 418 -12.75 14.67 -11.70
C VAL A 418 -11.28 14.28 -11.75
N SER A 419 -10.39 15.17 -11.30
CA SER A 419 -9.02 14.82 -10.91
C SER A 419 -8.89 14.90 -9.40
N THR A 420 -8.36 13.88 -8.73
CA THR A 420 -8.34 13.85 -7.27
C THR A 420 -7.12 13.17 -6.66
N THR A 421 -6.79 13.52 -5.41
CA THR A 421 -5.70 12.87 -4.64
C THR A 421 -5.99 11.43 -4.25
N ASP A 422 -4.94 10.73 -3.81
CA ASP A 422 -4.92 9.28 -3.64
C ASP A 422 -6.03 8.73 -2.72
N HIS A 423 -6.25 9.37 -1.56
CA HIS A 423 -7.24 8.88 -0.59
C HIS A 423 -8.70 9.12 -1.00
N PHE A 424 -8.98 10.11 -1.85
CA PHE A 424 -10.34 10.42 -2.30
C PHE A 424 -10.70 9.71 -3.61
N PHE A 425 -9.71 9.26 -4.37
CA PHE A 425 -9.94 8.62 -5.66
C PHE A 425 -10.92 7.45 -5.57
N SER A 426 -10.69 6.54 -4.62
CA SER A 426 -11.52 5.34 -4.44
C SER A 426 -12.98 5.64 -4.12
N HIS A 427 -13.28 6.82 -3.57
CA HIS A 427 -14.64 7.28 -3.26
C HIS A 427 -15.37 7.85 -4.48
N LEU A 428 -14.63 8.34 -5.46
CA LEU A 428 -15.15 8.95 -6.68
C LEU A 428 -14.97 8.06 -7.92
N ALA A 429 -14.49 6.83 -7.74
CA ALA A 429 -14.15 5.90 -8.82
C ALA A 429 -15.35 5.48 -9.68
N TYR A 430 -16.60 5.61 -9.22
CA TYR A 430 -17.79 5.26 -10.02
C TYR A 430 -18.25 6.41 -10.94
N ARG A 431 -17.33 6.91 -11.77
CA ARG A 431 -17.54 7.99 -12.75
C ARG A 431 -17.13 7.53 -14.14
N ASP A 432 -17.59 8.22 -15.18
CA ASP A 432 -17.12 7.98 -16.56
C ASP A 432 -15.68 8.46 -16.77
N TYR A 433 -15.21 9.39 -15.95
CA TYR A 433 -13.88 9.94 -16.05
C TYR A 433 -13.36 10.34 -14.67
N ILE A 434 -12.19 9.81 -14.34
CA ILE A 434 -11.43 10.22 -13.16
C ILE A 434 -9.93 10.11 -13.45
N ARG A 435 -9.12 11.00 -12.87
CA ARG A 435 -7.66 10.96 -12.94
C ARG A 435 -7.04 11.09 -11.56
N LEU A 436 -5.89 10.44 -11.38
CA LEU A 436 -5.06 10.67 -10.20
C LEU A 436 -4.35 12.02 -10.35
N PHE A 437 -4.67 12.93 -9.43
CA PHE A 437 -3.99 14.21 -9.32
C PHE A 437 -2.48 13.96 -9.14
N PRO A 438 -1.59 14.71 -9.82
CA PRO A 438 -1.81 16.02 -10.48
C PRO A 438 -2.19 15.97 -11.96
N THR A 439 -2.56 14.81 -12.50
CA THR A 439 -3.03 14.72 -13.89
C THR A 439 -4.47 15.22 -13.97
N VAL A 440 -4.69 16.39 -14.58
CA VAL A 440 -6.02 17.02 -14.68
C VAL A 440 -6.68 16.75 -16.03
N ASP A 441 -5.91 16.82 -17.12
CA ASP A 441 -6.36 16.55 -18.49
C ASP A 441 -7.70 17.27 -18.82
N SER A 442 -8.80 16.51 -18.85
CA SER A 442 -10.15 16.97 -19.21
C SER A 442 -11.07 17.12 -18.00
N ALA A 443 -10.55 17.14 -16.77
CA ALA A 443 -11.38 17.26 -15.58
C ALA A 443 -12.11 18.62 -15.52
N ASP A 444 -13.34 18.58 -15.02
CA ASP A 444 -14.17 19.75 -14.73
C ASP A 444 -13.99 20.19 -13.26
N TYR A 445 -13.60 19.25 -12.40
CA TYR A 445 -13.36 19.47 -10.98
C TYR A 445 -12.01 18.89 -10.54
N ILE A 446 -11.34 19.56 -9.62
CA ILE A 446 -10.16 19.06 -8.92
C ILE A 446 -10.52 18.96 -7.43
N LEU A 447 -10.34 17.78 -6.85
CA LEU A 447 -10.49 17.57 -5.40
C LEU A 447 -9.14 17.18 -4.81
N VAL A 448 -8.55 18.04 -3.98
CA VAL A 448 -7.20 17.79 -3.44
C VAL A 448 -7.17 17.93 -1.94
N SER A 449 -6.44 17.03 -1.28
CA SER A 449 -5.95 17.22 0.09
C SER A 449 -4.50 17.69 0.03
N VAL A 450 -4.14 18.69 0.83
CA VAL A 450 -2.75 19.16 0.96
C VAL A 450 -1.85 18.19 1.74
N TYR A 451 -2.44 17.14 2.34
CA TYR A 451 -1.68 16.07 3.00
C TYR A 451 -1.45 14.85 2.11
N ASP A 452 -2.10 14.80 0.95
CA ASP A 452 -2.01 13.67 0.03
C ASP A 452 -1.14 14.01 -1.17
N ASN A 453 -0.15 13.15 -1.42
CA ASN A 453 0.80 13.28 -2.52
C ASN A 453 0.72 12.08 -3.45
N ASN A 454 0.96 12.32 -4.73
CA ASN A 454 1.27 11.26 -5.66
C ASN A 454 2.69 10.75 -5.37
N PHE A 455 2.81 9.50 -4.94
CA PHE A 455 4.09 8.92 -4.51
C PHE A 455 5.15 8.85 -5.62
N MET A 456 4.74 8.97 -6.90
CA MET A 456 5.67 9.00 -8.03
C MET A 456 6.40 10.34 -8.18
N LEU A 457 5.97 11.38 -7.44
CA LEU A 457 6.54 12.72 -7.46
C LEU A 457 7.14 13.03 -6.09
N SER A 458 8.17 13.88 -6.05
CA SER A 458 8.68 14.41 -4.78
C SER A 458 7.63 15.28 -4.08
N TYR A 459 7.84 15.54 -2.79
CA TYR A 459 6.96 16.42 -2.02
C TYR A 459 6.81 17.79 -2.69
N GLN A 460 7.94 18.43 -3.03
CA GLN A 460 7.96 19.75 -3.66
C GLN A 460 7.26 19.75 -5.04
N GLU A 461 7.47 18.73 -5.89
CA GLU A 461 6.77 18.63 -7.18
C GLU A 461 5.25 18.50 -7.03
N ASN A 462 4.77 17.81 -5.98
CA ASN A 462 3.34 17.75 -5.68
C ASN A 462 2.81 19.12 -5.27
N GLU A 463 3.52 19.82 -4.39
CA GLU A 463 3.12 21.14 -3.90
C GLU A 463 3.12 22.20 -5.00
N GLU A 464 4.13 22.22 -5.87
CA GLU A 464 4.18 23.11 -7.03
C GLU A 464 2.97 22.91 -7.95
N ARG A 465 2.65 21.65 -8.27
CA ARG A 465 1.49 21.33 -9.11
C ARG A 465 0.17 21.64 -8.42
N ARG A 466 0.07 21.48 -7.10
CA ARG A 466 -1.14 21.84 -6.35
C ARG A 466 -1.34 23.35 -6.37
N ASN A 467 -0.28 24.09 -6.08
CA ASN A 467 -0.31 25.55 -6.06
C ASN A 467 -0.63 26.14 -7.43
N SER A 468 -0.12 25.56 -8.53
CA SER A 468 -0.41 26.06 -9.87
C SER A 468 -1.91 26.05 -10.20
N TYR A 469 -2.70 25.13 -9.63
CA TYR A 469 -4.16 25.14 -9.78
C TYR A 469 -4.85 26.04 -8.75
N LEU A 470 -4.36 26.10 -7.51
CA LEU A 470 -4.93 26.96 -6.47
C LEU A 470 -4.75 28.46 -6.75
N THR A 471 -3.72 28.84 -7.52
CA THR A 471 -3.43 30.23 -7.88
C THR A 471 -3.83 30.59 -9.31
N SER A 472 -4.31 29.63 -10.11
CA SER A 472 -4.70 29.84 -11.50
C SER A 472 -6.02 30.61 -11.62
N ASP A 473 -6.09 31.52 -12.61
CA ASP A 473 -7.33 32.22 -12.94
C ASP A 473 -8.35 31.31 -13.69
N GLU A 474 -7.94 30.13 -14.15
CA GLU A 474 -8.81 29.14 -14.83
C GLU A 474 -9.64 28.31 -13.85
N TRP A 475 -9.23 28.24 -12.57
CA TRP A 475 -9.86 27.41 -11.56
C TRP A 475 -10.39 28.27 -10.42
N GLU A 476 -11.54 27.86 -9.88
CA GLU A 476 -12.18 28.50 -8.75
C GLU A 476 -12.32 27.49 -7.62
N VAL A 477 -11.81 27.78 -6.42
CA VAL A 477 -12.17 26.98 -5.25
C VAL A 477 -13.60 27.32 -4.85
N THR A 478 -14.45 26.32 -4.92
CA THR A 478 -15.89 26.44 -4.66
C THR A 478 -16.29 26.00 -3.25
N ALA A 479 -15.43 25.19 -2.60
CA ALA A 479 -15.61 24.75 -1.23
C ALA A 479 -14.27 24.32 -0.60
N THR A 480 -14.16 24.50 0.71
CA THR A 480 -13.01 24.07 1.51
C THR A 480 -13.49 23.36 2.78
N SER A 481 -12.72 22.36 3.20
CA SER A 481 -12.76 21.78 4.55
C SER A 481 -11.34 21.34 4.83
N PHE A 482 -10.54 22.26 5.38
CA PHE A 482 -9.09 22.08 5.51
C PHE A 482 -8.77 20.71 6.12
N PRO A 483 -7.88 19.91 5.50
CA PRO A 483 -6.91 20.20 4.43
C PRO A 483 -7.42 20.04 2.98
N VAL A 484 -8.74 19.93 2.77
CA VAL A 484 -9.35 19.56 1.49
C VAL A 484 -9.91 20.77 0.74
N PHE A 485 -9.62 20.84 -0.55
CA PHE A 485 -10.03 21.91 -1.46
C PHE A 485 -10.76 21.32 -2.67
N LEU A 486 -11.94 21.87 -3.00
CA LEU A 486 -12.69 21.56 -4.20
C LEU A 486 -12.60 22.72 -5.18
N LEU A 487 -11.95 22.49 -6.32
CA LEU A 487 -11.85 23.45 -7.40
C LEU A 487 -12.80 23.04 -8.54
N ARG A 488 -13.40 24.04 -9.19
CA ARG A 488 -14.17 23.91 -10.42
C ARG A 488 -13.50 24.71 -11.53
N LYS A 489 -13.48 24.16 -12.74
CA LYS A 489 -13.00 24.87 -13.92
C LYS A 489 -13.97 26.00 -14.29
N ARG A 490 -13.47 27.21 -14.50
CA ARG A 490 -14.29 28.35 -14.92
C ARG A 490 -14.69 28.22 -16.39
N GLU A 491 -15.91 28.68 -16.73
CA GLU A 491 -16.41 28.69 -18.11
C GLU A 491 -15.82 29.84 -18.96
N LEU A 492 -15.39 30.93 -18.32
CA LEU A 492 -14.69 32.07 -18.94
C LEU A 492 -13.50 32.50 -18.06
N PRO A 493 -12.32 32.81 -18.62
CA PRO A 493 -11.21 33.35 -17.84
C PRO A 493 -11.59 34.73 -17.30
N HIS A 494 -11.54 34.90 -15.97
CA HIS A 494 -11.78 36.20 -15.36
C HIS A 494 -10.58 37.12 -15.63
N GLN A 495 -10.79 38.33 -16.15
CA GLN A 495 -9.77 39.37 -16.13
C GLN A 495 -9.69 39.95 -14.72
N GLY A 496 -9.01 39.23 -13.82
CA GLY A 496 -8.82 39.66 -12.43
C GLY A 496 -8.13 38.57 -11.64
N SER A 497 -6.98 38.90 -11.05
CA SER A 497 -6.12 38.00 -10.27
C SER A 497 -6.89 37.42 -9.07
N GLY A 498 -7.36 36.19 -9.22
CA GLY A 498 -8.24 35.50 -8.29
C GLY A 498 -7.64 34.19 -7.79
N GLY A 499 -6.36 34.19 -7.42
CA GLY A 499 -5.68 33.04 -6.84
C GLY A 499 -5.79 32.98 -5.32
N ILE A 500 -5.95 31.77 -4.77
CA ILE A 500 -6.10 31.49 -3.34
C ILE A 500 -4.72 31.35 -2.72
N CYS A 501 -4.16 32.52 -2.44
CA CYS A 501 -3.19 32.70 -1.37
C CYS A 501 -3.22 34.16 -0.95
N ARG A 502 -4.42 34.64 -0.57
CA ARG A 502 -4.55 35.94 0.09
C ARG A 502 -4.52 35.72 1.61
N SER A 503 -3.41 35.20 2.14
CA SER A 503 -3.09 35.57 3.51
C SER A 503 -2.96 37.09 3.50
N ALA A 504 -3.84 37.82 4.21
CA ALA A 504 -3.75 39.28 4.26
C ALA A 504 -2.41 39.75 4.86
N ARG A 505 -1.74 38.85 5.59
CA ARG A 505 -0.47 39.06 6.27
C ARG A 505 0.56 38.00 5.83
N SER A 506 1.71 38.47 5.35
CA SER A 506 2.91 37.66 5.14
C SER A 506 4.08 38.27 5.91
N ASP A 507 4.97 37.43 6.41
CA ASP A 507 6.26 37.82 7.00
C ASP A 507 7.39 37.14 6.22
N THR A 508 8.54 37.79 6.10
CA THR A 508 9.68 37.26 5.34
C THR A 508 10.95 37.45 6.15
N LEU A 509 11.66 36.35 6.40
CA LEU A 509 12.94 36.34 7.09
C LEU A 509 14.04 36.07 6.07
N ARG A 510 15.11 36.88 6.08
CA ARG A 510 16.26 36.71 5.18
C ARG A 510 17.57 36.63 5.95
N CYS A 511 18.46 35.76 5.48
CA CYS A 511 19.83 35.61 5.97
C CYS A 511 20.77 35.33 4.80
N ASP A 512 21.60 36.31 4.48
CA ASP A 512 22.76 36.23 3.56
C ASP A 512 24.06 35.83 4.29
N TYR A 513 23.94 35.47 5.58
CA TYR A 513 25.04 35.07 6.45
C TYR A 513 26.11 36.15 6.74
N GLU A 514 25.87 37.41 6.36
CA GLU A 514 26.81 38.52 6.61
C GLU A 514 26.61 39.17 8.00
N SER A 515 25.39 39.14 8.52
CA SER A 515 25.02 39.83 9.76
C SER A 515 25.40 39.03 11.01
N ALA A 516 26.55 39.33 11.62
CA ALA A 516 27.04 38.63 12.81
C ALA A 516 26.88 39.43 14.13
N ASP A 517 26.40 38.76 15.17
CA ASP A 517 26.51 39.17 16.58
C ASP A 517 27.80 38.59 17.17
N THR A 518 28.85 39.40 17.18
CA THR A 518 30.17 39.03 17.69
C THR A 518 30.19 38.76 19.20
N THR A 519 29.22 39.27 19.96
CA THR A 519 29.13 39.04 21.41
C THR A 519 28.57 37.65 21.69
N ARG A 520 27.52 37.25 20.94
CA ARG A 520 26.88 35.93 21.09
C ARG A 520 27.49 34.85 20.21
N GLN A 521 28.40 35.21 19.29
CA GLN A 521 28.98 34.31 18.29
C GLN A 521 27.90 33.66 17.42
N MET A 522 26.93 34.47 16.99
CA MET A 522 25.79 34.06 16.18
C MET A 522 25.71 34.87 14.89
N VAL A 523 25.11 34.29 13.86
CA VAL A 523 24.61 35.00 12.67
C VAL A 523 23.12 35.24 12.84
N LEU A 524 22.66 36.40 12.40
CA LEU A 524 21.30 36.86 12.56
C LEU A 524 20.56 36.94 11.22
N PHE A 525 19.25 36.71 11.27
CA PHE A 525 18.33 37.15 10.23
C PHE A 525 18.21 38.69 10.24
N ASP A 526 17.68 39.25 9.16
CA ASP A 526 17.35 40.67 8.98
C ASP A 526 16.56 41.32 10.15
N HIS A 527 15.63 40.59 10.78
CA HIS A 527 14.86 41.04 11.94
C HIS A 527 15.61 40.91 13.29
N GLY A 528 16.84 40.41 13.29
CA GLY A 528 17.69 40.25 14.47
C GLY A 528 17.54 38.91 15.22
N GLY A 529 16.67 38.00 14.76
CA GLY A 529 16.59 36.63 15.27
C GLY A 529 17.82 35.80 14.89
N ILE A 530 18.12 34.73 15.62
CA ILE A 530 19.30 33.90 15.36
C ILE A 530 19.06 32.98 14.16
N ALA A 531 19.94 33.05 13.16
CA ALA A 531 19.96 32.15 12.01
C ALA A 531 20.93 30.99 12.19
N GLU A 532 22.16 31.24 12.65
CA GLU A 532 23.22 30.22 12.70
C GLU A 532 24.31 30.56 13.73
N GLU A 533 25.19 29.62 14.05
CA GLU A 533 26.41 29.83 14.85
C GLU A 533 27.57 30.34 13.99
N SER A 534 28.28 31.38 14.43
CA SER A 534 29.39 31.98 13.67
C SER A 534 30.52 31.01 13.33
N LYS A 535 30.69 29.93 14.11
CA LYS A 535 31.73 28.90 13.88
C LYS A 535 31.55 28.12 12.56
N ARG A 536 30.34 28.10 11.99
CA ARG A 536 30.01 27.38 10.75
C ARG A 536 30.09 28.26 9.50
N ILE A 537 30.42 29.53 9.68
CA ILE A 537 30.48 30.50 8.60
C ILE A 537 31.86 30.45 7.95
N SER A 538 31.87 30.42 6.63
CA SER A 538 33.07 30.30 5.81
C SER A 538 33.16 31.44 4.80
N VAL A 539 34.40 31.83 4.49
CA VAL A 539 34.74 32.78 3.41
C VAL A 539 35.27 32.08 2.16
N GLU A 540 35.31 30.74 2.15
CA GLU A 540 35.83 29.94 1.03
C GLU A 540 34.96 30.12 -0.21
N LYS A 541 33.65 30.27 0.00
CA LYS A 541 32.66 30.45 -1.05
C LYS A 541 31.47 31.22 -0.51
N ALA A 542 30.96 32.16 -1.29
CA ALA A 542 29.72 32.89 -1.00
C ALA A 542 29.03 33.21 -2.33
N ARG A 543 27.70 33.32 -2.31
CA ARG A 543 26.89 33.78 -3.44
C ARG A 543 26.65 35.28 -3.32
N SER A 544 26.27 35.71 -2.12
CA SER A 544 26.10 37.10 -1.74
C SER A 544 27.21 37.49 -0.76
N GLY A 545 27.79 38.67 -0.92
CA GLY A 545 28.83 39.14 0.01
C GLY A 545 30.10 38.28 0.01
N VAL A 546 30.55 37.88 1.19
CA VAL A 546 31.83 37.23 1.49
C VAL A 546 31.65 35.95 2.33
N HIS A 547 30.53 35.81 3.04
CA HIS A 547 30.28 34.74 4.00
C HIS A 547 29.18 33.79 3.52
N SER A 548 29.30 32.51 3.86
CA SER A 548 28.21 31.54 3.71
C SER A 548 28.28 30.45 4.78
N LEU A 549 27.20 29.71 4.98
CA LEU A 549 27.17 28.55 5.86
C LEU A 549 27.87 27.36 5.21
N ARG A 550 28.90 26.80 5.85
CA ARG A 550 29.62 25.60 5.39
C ARG A 550 29.31 24.42 6.29
N LEU A 551 28.79 23.34 5.70
CA LEU A 551 28.53 22.06 6.37
C LEU A 551 29.30 20.93 5.69
N ASP A 552 29.62 19.88 6.43
CA ASP A 552 30.28 18.67 5.90
C ASP A 552 29.91 17.42 6.74
N GLY A 553 30.51 16.26 6.44
CA GLY A 553 30.19 15.02 7.13
C GLY A 553 30.51 15.00 8.64
N THR A 554 31.32 15.94 9.14
CA THR A 554 31.68 16.05 10.56
C THR A 554 30.76 16.98 11.34
N ASP A 555 30.19 18.01 10.70
CA ASP A 555 29.15 18.89 11.24
C ASP A 555 28.03 19.04 10.20
N PRO A 556 27.15 18.03 10.07
CA PRO A 556 26.27 17.92 8.90
C PRO A 556 24.97 18.72 9.00
N TYR A 557 24.68 19.36 10.13
CA TYR A 557 23.40 20.03 10.37
C TYR A 557 23.59 21.52 10.58
N GLY A 558 22.84 22.32 9.83
CA GLY A 558 22.62 23.72 10.16
C GLY A 558 21.78 23.86 11.42
N LYS A 559 21.82 25.03 12.05
CA LYS A 559 20.97 25.37 13.17
C LYS A 559 19.50 25.29 12.75
N ALA A 560 18.69 24.65 13.59
CA ALA A 560 17.25 24.62 13.39
C ALA A 560 16.64 26.00 13.65
N VAL A 561 15.87 26.48 12.67
CA VAL A 561 15.03 27.67 12.78
C VAL A 561 13.70 27.24 13.38
N GLU A 562 13.37 27.76 14.56
CA GLU A 562 12.13 27.46 15.27
C GLU A 562 11.00 28.40 14.82
N PHE A 563 9.78 27.87 14.72
CA PHE A 563 8.58 28.61 14.35
C PHE A 563 7.58 28.61 15.52
N PRO A 564 7.80 29.44 16.56
CA PRO A 564 6.86 29.54 17.67
C PRO A 564 5.47 30.02 17.25
N ASP A 565 5.40 30.74 16.12
CA ASP A 565 4.21 31.24 15.46
C ASP A 565 3.53 30.21 14.53
N ALA A 566 4.08 28.99 14.38
CA ALA A 566 3.53 27.95 13.51
C ALA A 566 2.01 27.68 13.68
N PRO A 567 1.41 27.72 14.89
CA PRO A 567 -0.03 27.56 15.03
C PRO A 567 -0.88 28.63 14.28
N GLU A 568 -0.33 29.81 14.04
CA GLU A 568 -0.96 30.94 13.32
C GLU A 568 -0.67 30.90 11.81
N LEU A 569 0.31 30.09 11.39
CA LEU A 569 0.71 29.96 9.99
C LEU A 569 -0.21 29.01 9.23
N GLU A 570 -0.46 29.36 7.97
CA GLU A 570 -1.18 28.54 7.00
C GLU A 570 -0.20 27.83 6.07
N TYR A 571 0.76 28.60 5.54
CA TYR A 571 1.68 28.14 4.51
C TYR A 571 3.08 28.72 4.72
N VAL A 572 4.10 27.94 4.43
CA VAL A 572 5.50 28.35 4.53
C VAL A 572 6.23 27.98 3.24
N THR A 573 7.03 28.91 2.72
CA THR A 573 7.98 28.68 1.63
C THR A 573 9.38 28.98 2.15
N VAL A 574 10.29 28.03 2.00
CA VAL A 574 11.71 28.22 2.32
C VAL A 574 12.55 28.00 1.10
N THR A 575 13.46 28.92 0.85
CA THR A 575 14.45 28.81 -0.22
C THR A 575 15.85 29.04 0.32
N VAL A 576 16.82 28.32 -0.22
CA VAL A 576 18.24 28.50 0.10
C VAL A 576 19.07 28.17 -1.13
N ARG A 577 20.17 28.88 -1.32
CA ARG A 577 21.14 28.62 -2.38
C ARG A 577 22.16 27.64 -1.84
N THR A 578 22.49 26.61 -2.61
CA THR A 578 23.50 25.63 -2.25
C THR A 578 24.53 25.49 -3.35
N HIS A 579 25.80 25.42 -2.96
CA HIS A 579 26.88 25.06 -3.85
C HIS A 579 27.47 23.73 -3.40
N SER A 580 27.37 22.69 -4.23
CA SER A 580 27.99 21.38 -3.98
C SER A 580 28.30 20.63 -5.29
N LEU A 581 29.33 19.78 -5.22
CA LEU A 581 29.73 18.90 -6.33
C LEU A 581 28.87 17.62 -6.43
N SER A 582 28.13 17.25 -5.36
CA SER A 582 27.57 15.89 -5.20
C SER A 582 26.05 15.81 -4.95
N GLY A 583 25.32 16.94 -4.85
CA GLY A 583 23.86 16.90 -4.64
C GLY A 583 23.41 16.38 -3.27
N GLN A 584 24.26 16.51 -2.25
CA GLN A 584 24.05 15.98 -0.89
C GLN A 584 23.36 16.98 0.06
N ALA A 585 22.79 18.05 -0.48
CA ALA A 585 22.13 19.11 0.29
C ALA A 585 20.63 18.83 0.43
N ASN A 586 20.12 18.90 1.66
CA ASN A 586 18.72 18.66 1.97
C ASN A 586 18.16 19.85 2.73
N LEU A 587 16.98 20.32 2.33
CA LEU A 587 16.16 21.28 3.07
C LEU A 587 15.03 20.50 3.74
N VAL A 588 14.86 20.65 5.05
CA VAL A 588 13.97 19.80 5.86
C VAL A 588 13.03 20.66 6.69
N ALA A 589 11.76 20.28 6.76
CA ALA A 589 10.80 20.80 7.73
C ALA A 589 10.18 19.65 8.54
N THR A 590 10.07 19.83 9.86
CA THR A 590 9.60 18.74 10.74
C THR A 590 9.00 19.25 12.05
N THR A 591 8.05 18.48 12.59
CA THR A 591 7.54 18.59 13.97
C THR A 591 7.84 17.30 14.75
N GLY A 592 9.02 16.71 14.54
CA GLY A 592 9.40 15.41 15.10
C GLY A 592 9.00 14.24 14.21
N LYS A 593 8.49 13.15 14.80
CA LYS A 593 8.15 11.93 14.03
C LYS A 593 6.82 12.00 13.29
N ASP A 594 5.95 12.93 13.67
CA ASP A 594 4.58 12.99 13.17
C ASP A 594 4.47 13.79 11.85
N PHE A 595 5.45 14.67 11.57
CA PHE A 595 5.57 15.39 10.32
C PHE A 595 7.06 15.56 9.96
N TYR A 596 7.44 15.07 8.79
CA TYR A 596 8.80 15.17 8.26
C TYR A 596 8.75 15.22 6.73
N ILE A 597 9.17 16.34 6.17
CA ILE A 597 9.26 16.56 4.73
C ILE A 597 10.64 17.10 4.38
N LEU A 598 11.14 16.74 3.21
CA LEU A 598 12.41 17.26 2.71
C LEU A 598 12.36 17.49 1.21
N ASN A 599 13.21 18.38 0.74
CA ASN A 599 13.58 18.50 -0.66
C ASN A 599 15.10 18.55 -0.81
N ASN A 600 15.61 17.79 -1.78
CA ASN A 600 17.03 17.74 -2.15
C ASN A 600 17.25 17.91 -3.66
N LYS A 601 16.17 18.17 -4.42
CA LYS A 601 16.23 18.43 -5.85
C LYS A 601 16.22 19.95 -6.08
N PRO A 602 17.27 20.51 -6.68
CA PRO A 602 17.30 21.94 -6.97
C PRO A 602 16.35 22.29 -8.11
N SER A 603 15.69 23.45 -8.00
CA SER A 603 14.75 23.96 -9.01
C SER A 603 15.44 24.75 -10.12
N GLU A 604 16.56 25.42 -9.81
CA GLU A 604 17.36 26.18 -10.77
C GLU A 604 18.84 26.20 -10.38
N THR A 605 19.71 26.52 -11.34
CA THR A 605 21.15 26.76 -11.13
C THR A 605 21.50 28.08 -11.78
N ASP A 606 22.17 28.97 -11.05
CA ASP A 606 22.65 30.24 -11.60
C ASP A 606 24.01 30.10 -12.31
N ASP A 607 24.44 31.17 -12.97
CA ASP A 607 25.68 31.22 -13.76
C ASP A 607 26.94 30.98 -12.92
N GLN A 608 26.86 31.14 -11.59
CA GLN A 608 27.96 30.91 -10.66
C GLN A 608 27.97 29.47 -10.11
N GLY A 609 27.06 28.62 -10.57
CA GLY A 609 26.93 27.22 -10.16
C GLY A 609 26.18 27.02 -8.84
N TRP A 610 25.55 28.06 -8.29
CA TRP A 610 24.70 27.93 -7.11
C TRP A 610 23.31 27.43 -7.50
N LYS A 611 22.86 26.41 -6.78
CA LYS A 611 21.60 25.71 -7.02
C LYS A 611 20.56 26.18 -6.01
N LYS A 612 19.32 26.47 -6.43
CA LYS A 612 18.24 26.83 -5.50
C LYS A 612 17.55 25.57 -4.99
N LEU A 613 17.53 25.38 -3.68
CA LEU A 613 16.60 24.45 -3.03
C LEU A 613 15.38 25.22 -2.56
N GLU A 614 14.21 24.64 -2.77
CA GLU A 614 12.93 25.18 -2.31
C GLU A 614 12.11 24.09 -1.61
N LEU A 615 11.49 24.44 -0.49
CA LEU A 615 10.55 23.61 0.23
C LEU A 615 9.35 24.46 0.63
N SER A 616 8.23 24.23 -0.04
CA SER A 616 6.97 24.94 0.19
C SER A 616 5.92 23.96 0.74
N PHE A 617 5.24 24.30 1.82
CA PHE A 617 4.31 23.38 2.50
C PHE A 617 3.20 24.08 3.29
N TRP A 618 2.05 23.40 3.37
CA TRP A 618 0.97 23.74 4.29
C TRP A 618 1.32 23.31 5.71
N VAL A 619 1.14 24.21 6.68
CA VAL A 619 1.45 23.90 8.08
C VAL A 619 0.46 22.84 8.59
N PRO A 620 0.94 21.68 9.10
CA PRO A 620 0.06 20.59 9.45
C PRO A 620 -0.75 20.96 10.70
N GLN A 621 -2.08 20.83 10.60
CA GLN A 621 -3.02 21.10 11.70
C GLN A 621 -3.46 19.83 12.44
N HIS A 622 -3.10 18.65 11.93
CA HIS A 622 -3.46 17.35 12.50
C HIS A 622 -2.42 16.81 13.49
N VAL A 623 -1.30 17.50 13.65
CA VAL A 623 -0.20 17.20 14.58
C VAL A 623 0.09 18.43 15.43
N ASP A 624 0.84 18.24 16.52
CA ASP A 624 1.36 19.37 17.29
C ASP A 624 2.42 20.12 16.48
N ASN A 625 2.04 21.27 15.95
CA ASN A 625 2.90 22.12 15.11
C ASN A 625 3.64 23.20 15.90
N SER A 626 3.49 23.28 17.22
CA SER A 626 4.21 24.25 18.08
C SER A 626 5.73 24.03 18.09
N ARG A 627 6.19 22.88 17.61
CA ARG A 627 7.60 22.49 17.51
C ARG A 627 8.09 22.43 16.07
N LEU A 628 7.44 23.14 15.16
CA LEU A 628 7.87 23.19 13.77
C LEU A 628 9.26 23.83 13.70
N ILE A 629 10.18 23.08 13.10
CA ILE A 629 11.52 23.54 12.80
C ILE A 629 11.86 23.34 11.33
N ILE A 630 12.75 24.18 10.83
CA ILE A 630 13.33 24.07 9.50
C ILE A 630 14.85 24.12 9.61
N TYR A 631 15.53 23.26 8.86
CA TYR A 631 16.99 23.23 8.84
C TYR A 631 17.52 22.69 7.52
N VAL A 632 18.79 22.96 7.26
CA VAL A 632 19.55 22.35 6.18
C VAL A 632 20.42 21.21 6.71
N TRP A 633 20.58 20.17 5.90
CA TRP A 633 21.31 18.95 6.26
C TRP A 633 22.12 18.39 5.10
N VAL A 634 23.34 17.95 5.36
CA VAL A 634 24.21 17.29 4.37
C VAL A 634 24.38 15.79 4.66
N THR A 635 24.30 14.97 3.62
CA THR A 635 24.36 13.50 3.72
C THR A 635 25.70 12.88 3.35
N GLY A 636 26.68 13.66 2.89
CA GLY A 636 28.00 13.12 2.53
C GLY A 636 29.18 13.83 3.18
N THR A 637 30.37 13.41 2.78
CA THR A 637 31.64 13.82 3.39
C THR A 637 32.19 15.12 2.83
N GLU A 638 31.77 15.49 1.61
CA GLU A 638 32.25 16.69 0.95
C GLU A 638 31.61 17.97 1.52
N PRO A 639 32.34 19.08 1.60
CA PRO A 639 31.77 20.36 2.02
C PRO A 639 30.67 20.84 1.09
N VAL A 640 29.63 21.42 1.69
CA VAL A 640 28.52 22.08 1.01
C VAL A 640 28.36 23.47 1.61
N TRP A 641 28.21 24.46 0.73
CA TRP A 641 27.96 25.85 1.12
C TRP A 641 26.48 26.19 0.92
N PHE A 642 25.90 26.93 1.85
CA PHE A 642 24.53 27.42 1.85
C PHE A 642 24.52 28.94 2.01
N ASP A 643 23.74 29.62 1.19
CA ASP A 643 23.66 31.08 1.18
C ASP A 643 22.24 31.55 0.83
N ASP A 644 21.94 32.82 1.07
CA ASP A 644 20.68 33.48 0.76
C ASP A 644 19.44 32.69 1.24
N LEU A 645 19.41 32.36 2.52
CA LEU A 645 18.26 31.70 3.14
C LEU A 645 17.09 32.70 3.22
N GLU A 646 15.98 32.37 2.58
CA GLU A 646 14.73 33.12 2.66
C GLU A 646 13.59 32.23 3.15
N ILE A 647 12.85 32.71 4.14
CA ILE A 647 11.68 32.05 4.73
C ILE A 647 10.49 33.00 4.60
N ILE A 648 9.52 32.62 3.79
CA ILE A 648 8.25 33.34 3.62
C ILE A 648 7.18 32.63 4.44
N LYS A 649 6.63 33.33 5.43
CA LYS A 649 5.54 32.88 6.28
C LYS A 649 4.22 33.51 5.83
N ARG A 650 3.20 32.69 5.58
CA ARG A 650 1.83 33.15 5.29
C ARG A 650 0.93 32.76 6.44
N PHE A 651 0.26 33.76 7.02
CA PHE A 651 -0.62 33.58 8.17
C PHE A 651 -2.01 33.16 7.73
N LYS A 652 -2.70 32.40 8.58
CA LYS A 652 -4.13 32.10 8.38
C LYS A 652 -4.92 33.40 8.26
N PRO A 653 -6.01 33.41 7.46
CA PRO A 653 -6.88 34.57 7.40
C PRO A 653 -7.51 34.84 8.78
N ASP A 654 -7.66 36.13 9.13
CA ASP A 654 -8.28 36.55 10.39
C ASP A 654 -9.76 36.12 10.50
N ASP A 655 -10.42 35.90 9.35
CA ASP A 655 -11.75 35.31 9.23
C ASP A 655 -11.69 33.97 8.47
N PRO A 656 -11.95 32.84 9.13
CA PRO A 656 -11.91 31.51 8.51
C PRO A 656 -13.08 31.23 7.53
N SER A 657 -14.00 32.19 7.31
CA SER A 657 -15.11 32.07 6.36
C SER A 657 -14.83 32.62 4.94
N LEU A 658 -13.61 33.14 4.70
CA LEU A 658 -13.15 33.70 3.43
C LEU A 658 -12.31 32.74 2.58
#